data_AF-D2A5D7-F1
#
_entry.id   AF-D2A5D7-F1
#
_cell.length_a   1.000
_cell.length_b   1.000
_cell.length_c   1.000
_cell.angle_alpha   90.00
_cell.angle_beta   90.00
_cell.angle_gamma   90.00
#
_symmetry.space_group_name_H-M   'P 1'
#
loop_
_entity.id
_entity.type
_entity.pdbx_description
1 polymer ?
#
loop_
_entity_poly.entity_id
_entity_poly.type
_entity_poly.pdbx_seq_one_letter_code
_entity_poly.pdbx_strand_id
1 'polypeptide(L)'
;MWLYGPLAHNGHPWAKYFAWIALPVTLCMFSAGFVKLVGPKAVGSGIPEMKTLLRGVPIPDFLSFHTLIAKVVGITSTLGSTMPLGKEGPLMHISCCCAHLIGKITTFQGIYRNESRKLEMLAAATAVGVGCTFGAPIAGVLLSVEITTAYYGVRNYWRGFCAAVWGATFYRLLYVWIEGMESVTVVFKTSFFVDTPWAAQELLAFSILGIICGFGAAFYMRMRIKFGRFVKGSKLVARIKKANHFVYPGFISLVVASINFPPGIGQFMAGHLGYAVQVKHMFANFSWMAPNLTVAQQDIVNQWKTPWTGPYLHLVCLIAFNFVCNILSATMPIPNGSFAPVFRIGAAAGRILGELMNTWYPTGLSYYGRVTKIVPGGYALVGAAAFSGAVTQTMCVGVLVLEMTSQITHVIPILIANLISNSIAQLCGSGLYDSAIKAKKLPYLPDMLPRNNAIYSVYVEDFMITDVKYIYHGMPFEQLKNLLKDNKKIKSFPLVNNPVRLILLGSIQRLQLIELIERQVGKHRRLQELNEEEQNELQKPKSDQFKTQDVANSSESSDDNFTYNPAYEARPKSVKLPNKRVCDLSPKTQKRWERFQMQKPADFRLCHIDPAPFQLVERTSLLKVHSLFSLVGINTAYVTTIGRLIGVVSLKELRQAISDVKSGKLTGHNISIIVSEET
;
A
#
# COMPACT_ATOMS: atom_id res chain seq x y z
N MET A 1 -9.38 -29.42 13.21
CA MET A 1 -8.68 -30.67 12.86
C MET A 1 -9.58 -31.88 13.03
N TRP A 2 -10.71 -31.87 12.33
CA TRP A 2 -11.68 -32.95 12.37
C TRP A 2 -11.14 -34.24 11.72
N LEU A 3 -10.24 -34.12 10.73
CA LEU A 3 -9.56 -35.27 10.11
C LEU A 3 -8.53 -35.95 11.03
N TYR A 4 -7.90 -35.20 11.93
CA TYR A 4 -6.83 -35.73 12.80
C TYR A 4 -7.38 -36.50 14.00
N GLY A 5 -8.46 -36.03 14.65
CA GLY A 5 -8.99 -36.64 15.88
C GLY A 5 -9.37 -38.13 15.74
N PRO A 6 -10.19 -38.52 14.75
CA PRO A 6 -10.59 -39.91 14.54
C PRO A 6 -9.42 -40.82 14.10
N LEU A 7 -8.52 -40.31 13.24
CA LEU A 7 -7.31 -41.03 12.83
C LEU A 7 -6.25 -41.09 13.94
N ALA A 8 -6.29 -40.18 14.92
CA ALA A 8 -5.33 -40.13 16.02
C ALA A 8 -5.55 -41.24 17.05
N HIS A 9 -6.76 -41.79 17.19
CA HIS A 9 -7.03 -42.85 18.16
C HIS A 9 -6.50 -44.22 17.73
N ASN A 10 -6.61 -44.61 16.45
CA ASN A 10 -6.26 -45.96 15.98
C ASN A 10 -5.30 -46.04 14.76
N GLY A 11 -4.81 -44.91 14.22
CA GLY A 11 -3.97 -44.89 13.02
C GLY A 11 -2.47 -45.05 13.27
N HIS A 12 -1.75 -45.69 12.33
CA HIS A 12 -0.28 -45.71 12.30
C HIS A 12 0.32 -44.28 12.32
N PRO A 13 1.50 -44.05 12.92
CA PRO A 13 2.13 -42.72 13.01
C PRO A 13 2.27 -42.00 11.66
N TRP A 14 2.57 -42.74 10.60
CA TRP A 14 2.67 -42.22 9.23
C TRP A 14 1.34 -41.70 8.69
N ALA A 15 0.21 -42.36 9.01
CA ALA A 15 -1.12 -41.89 8.63
C ALA A 15 -1.48 -40.59 9.37
N LYS A 16 -1.12 -40.46 10.65
CA LYS A 16 -1.30 -39.22 11.43
C LYS A 16 -0.48 -38.07 10.84
N TYR A 17 0.76 -38.34 10.45
CA TYR A 17 1.64 -37.36 9.81
C TYR A 17 1.10 -36.90 8.46
N PHE A 18 0.67 -37.84 7.60
CA PHE A 18 0.09 -37.52 6.31
C PHE A 18 -1.20 -36.71 6.45
N ALA A 19 -2.11 -37.11 7.35
CA ALA A 19 -3.33 -36.37 7.63
C ALA A 19 -3.06 -34.94 8.16
N TRP A 20 -2.01 -34.78 8.97
CA TRP A 20 -1.60 -33.48 9.49
C TRP A 20 -1.06 -32.54 8.41
N ILE A 21 -0.27 -33.04 7.47
CA ILE A 21 0.39 -32.23 6.44
C ILE A 21 -0.52 -31.98 5.24
N ALA A 22 -1.36 -32.94 4.87
CA ALA A 22 -2.18 -32.86 3.67
C ALA A 22 -3.07 -31.60 3.67
N LEU A 23 -3.72 -31.28 4.79
CA LEU A 23 -4.65 -30.15 4.87
C LEU A 23 -3.93 -28.78 4.78
N PRO A 24 -2.89 -28.48 5.58
CA PRO A 24 -2.12 -27.25 5.44
C PRO A 24 -1.51 -27.06 4.04
N VAL A 25 -0.91 -28.11 3.48
CA VAL A 25 -0.24 -28.02 2.18
C VAL A 25 -1.23 -27.77 1.06
N THR A 26 -2.34 -28.52 1.02
CA THR A 26 -3.38 -28.36 -0.02
C THR A 26 -4.04 -26.98 0.05
N LEU A 27 -4.39 -26.49 1.24
CA LEU A 27 -4.95 -25.15 1.40
C LEU A 27 -3.95 -24.05 1.01
N CYS A 28 -2.68 -24.14 1.43
CA CYS A 28 -1.66 -23.17 1.00
C CYS A 28 -1.46 -23.17 -0.52
N MET A 29 -1.43 -24.35 -1.15
CA MET A 29 -1.31 -24.47 -2.61
C MET A 29 -2.55 -23.91 -3.33
N PHE A 30 -3.75 -24.19 -2.82
CA PHE A 30 -5.00 -23.63 -3.32
C PHE A 30 -4.99 -22.10 -3.24
N SER A 31 -4.61 -21.53 -2.10
CA SER A 31 -4.52 -20.07 -1.94
C SER A 31 -3.52 -19.45 -2.93
N ALA A 32 -2.35 -20.05 -3.13
CA ALA A 32 -1.35 -19.55 -4.08
C ALA A 32 -1.86 -19.63 -5.53
N GLY A 33 -2.53 -20.73 -5.89
CA GLY A 33 -3.14 -20.91 -7.21
C GLY A 33 -4.24 -19.90 -7.48
N PHE A 34 -5.18 -19.75 -6.55
CA PHE A 34 -6.32 -18.87 -6.70
C PHE A 34 -5.89 -17.40 -6.86
N VAL A 35 -4.93 -16.96 -6.05
CA VAL A 35 -4.38 -15.60 -6.17
C VAL A 35 -3.65 -15.40 -7.49
N LYS A 36 -2.91 -16.40 -7.98
CA LYS A 36 -2.24 -16.33 -9.28
C LYS A 36 -3.24 -16.23 -10.44
N LEU A 37 -4.33 -17.00 -10.39
CA LEU A 37 -5.32 -17.08 -11.47
C LEU A 37 -6.25 -15.85 -11.50
N VAL A 38 -6.74 -15.41 -10.35
CA VAL A 38 -7.78 -14.36 -10.28
C VAL A 38 -7.16 -12.97 -10.19
N GLY A 39 -6.11 -12.78 -9.39
CA GLY A 39 -5.64 -11.43 -9.05
C GLY A 39 -4.24 -11.43 -8.44
N PRO A 40 -3.16 -11.42 -9.24
CA PRO A 40 -1.78 -11.55 -8.74
C PRO A 40 -1.35 -10.38 -7.83
N LYS A 41 -2.07 -9.26 -7.87
CA LYS A 41 -1.86 -8.09 -6.99
C LYS A 41 -2.35 -8.32 -5.56
N ALA A 42 -3.09 -9.40 -5.30
CA ALA A 42 -3.55 -9.75 -3.95
C ALA A 42 -2.46 -10.39 -3.06
N VAL A 43 -1.28 -10.69 -3.59
CA VAL A 43 -0.18 -11.33 -2.84
C VAL A 43 0.32 -10.46 -1.68
N GLY A 44 0.52 -11.10 -0.52
CA GLY A 44 1.01 -10.47 0.71
C GLY A 44 -0.04 -9.62 1.44
N SER A 45 0.44 -8.81 2.38
CA SER A 45 -0.42 -8.04 3.28
C SER A 45 -1.29 -6.99 2.57
N GLY A 46 -0.72 -6.18 1.69
CA GLY A 46 -1.39 -5.05 1.05
C GLY A 46 -1.23 -3.72 1.80
N ILE A 47 -0.77 -3.72 3.05
CA ILE A 47 -0.48 -2.48 3.80
C ILE A 47 0.64 -1.65 3.14
N PRO A 48 1.79 -2.22 2.71
CA PRO A 48 2.85 -1.45 2.05
C PRO A 48 2.35 -0.68 0.82
N GLU A 49 1.57 -1.37 -0.03
CA GLU A 49 0.93 -0.79 -1.19
C GLU A 49 -0.11 0.28 -0.81
N MET A 50 -0.91 0.05 0.22
CA MET A 50 -1.88 1.03 0.71
C MET A 50 -1.19 2.31 1.20
N LYS A 51 -0.09 2.18 1.95
CA LYS A 51 0.73 3.32 2.41
C LYS A 51 1.27 4.13 1.23
N THR A 52 1.66 3.48 0.13
CA THR A 52 2.07 4.19 -1.10
C THR A 52 0.90 4.81 -1.86
N LEU A 53 -0.26 4.16 -1.88
CA LEU A 53 -1.47 4.67 -2.52
C LEU A 53 -1.99 5.92 -1.81
N LEU A 54 -2.02 5.90 -0.47
CA LEU A 54 -2.49 7.01 0.36
C LEU A 54 -1.58 8.25 0.30
N ARG A 55 -0.33 8.07 -0.12
CA ARG A 55 0.58 9.18 -0.47
C ARG A 55 0.40 9.69 -1.91
N GLY A 56 -0.64 9.25 -2.62
CA GLY A 56 -1.02 9.75 -3.94
C GLY A 56 -0.41 9.00 -5.12
N VAL A 57 0.27 7.87 -4.91
CA VAL A 57 0.82 7.07 -6.02
C VAL A 57 -0.18 6.00 -6.46
N PRO A 58 -0.84 6.14 -7.63
CA PRO A 58 -1.82 5.17 -8.08
C PRO A 58 -1.13 3.84 -8.45
N ILE A 59 -1.65 2.74 -7.89
CA ILE A 59 -1.25 1.38 -8.26
C ILE A 59 -2.39 0.77 -9.10
N PRO A 60 -2.17 0.47 -10.40
CA PRO A 60 -3.22 -0.07 -11.25
C PRO A 60 -3.68 -1.45 -10.74
N ASP A 61 -4.98 -1.70 -10.87
CA ASP A 61 -5.69 -2.94 -10.52
C ASP A 61 -5.59 -3.40 -9.05
N PHE A 62 -5.00 -2.60 -8.17
CA PHE A 62 -4.81 -2.95 -6.76
C PHE A 62 -6.09 -2.90 -5.92
N LEU A 63 -7.08 -2.08 -6.32
CA LEU A 63 -8.39 -1.97 -5.68
C LEU A 63 -9.51 -2.57 -6.56
N SER A 64 -9.17 -3.50 -7.44
CA SER A 64 -10.12 -4.11 -8.37
C SER A 64 -11.02 -5.15 -7.70
N PHE A 65 -12.17 -5.43 -8.31
CA PHE A 65 -13.08 -6.49 -7.85
C PHE A 65 -12.41 -7.87 -7.86
N HIS A 66 -11.59 -8.16 -8.88
CA HIS A 66 -10.82 -9.40 -8.95
C HIS A 66 -9.85 -9.53 -7.77
N THR A 67 -9.17 -8.44 -7.38
CA THR A 67 -8.29 -8.48 -6.19
C THR A 67 -9.04 -8.69 -4.88
N LEU A 68 -10.27 -8.18 -4.76
CA LEU A 68 -11.13 -8.41 -3.59
C LEU A 68 -11.43 -9.91 -3.44
N ILE A 69 -11.97 -10.54 -4.50
CA ILE A 69 -12.31 -11.97 -4.47
C ILE A 69 -11.07 -12.83 -4.22
N ALA A 70 -9.98 -12.57 -4.96
CA ALA A 70 -8.72 -13.28 -4.80
C ALA A 70 -8.19 -13.23 -3.36
N LYS A 71 -8.29 -12.05 -2.72
CA LYS A 71 -7.79 -11.85 -1.36
C LYS A 71 -8.69 -12.48 -0.30
N VAL A 72 -10.02 -12.39 -0.41
CA VAL A 72 -10.97 -13.02 0.53
C VAL A 72 -10.83 -14.54 0.52
N VAL A 73 -10.89 -15.18 -0.66
CA VAL A 73 -10.78 -16.64 -0.75
C VAL A 73 -9.37 -17.11 -0.35
N GLY A 74 -8.34 -16.38 -0.78
CA GLY A 74 -6.95 -16.71 -0.44
C GLY A 74 -6.65 -16.60 1.05
N ILE A 75 -7.13 -15.56 1.74
CA ILE A 75 -6.87 -15.41 3.18
C ILE A 75 -7.63 -16.45 4.00
N THR A 76 -8.87 -16.78 3.63
CA THR A 76 -9.65 -17.84 4.30
C THR A 76 -8.92 -19.18 4.23
N SER A 77 -8.42 -19.53 3.04
CA SER A 77 -7.64 -20.76 2.86
C SER A 77 -6.30 -20.72 3.61
N THR A 78 -5.61 -19.56 3.62
CA THR A 78 -4.38 -19.36 4.38
C THR A 78 -4.59 -19.49 5.89
N LEU A 79 -5.67 -18.95 6.45
CA LEU A 79 -6.00 -19.12 7.88
C LEU A 79 -6.39 -20.56 8.20
N GLY A 80 -7.15 -21.22 7.32
CA GLY A 80 -7.52 -22.63 7.45
C GLY A 80 -6.33 -23.58 7.43
N SER A 81 -5.23 -23.19 6.76
CA SER A 81 -3.98 -23.97 6.72
C SER A 81 -3.24 -24.03 8.06
N THR A 82 -3.62 -23.22 9.05
CA THR A 82 -2.95 -23.09 10.37
C THR A 82 -1.47 -22.68 10.31
N MET A 83 -1.01 -22.18 9.16
CA MET A 83 0.31 -21.58 9.05
C MET A 83 0.46 -20.39 10.01
N PRO A 84 1.67 -20.09 10.51
CA PRO A 84 1.93 -18.96 11.40
C PRO A 84 1.86 -17.64 10.61
N LEU A 85 0.66 -17.28 10.18
CA LEU A 85 0.30 -16.11 9.38
C LEU A 85 -0.99 -15.50 9.95
N GLY A 86 -1.17 -14.19 9.79
CA GLY A 86 -2.32 -13.44 10.31
C GLY A 86 -3.21 -12.87 9.21
N LYS A 87 -4.42 -12.44 9.62
CA LYS A 87 -5.46 -11.86 8.74
C LYS A 87 -5.45 -10.32 8.65
N GLU A 88 -4.76 -9.66 9.58
CA GLU A 88 -4.81 -8.21 9.82
C GLU A 88 -4.54 -7.36 8.57
N GLY A 89 -3.43 -7.62 7.89
CA GLY A 89 -3.06 -6.87 6.68
C GLY A 89 -4.04 -7.04 5.53
N PRO A 90 -4.34 -8.30 5.13
CA PRO A 90 -5.31 -8.56 4.08
C PRO A 90 -6.69 -7.97 4.35
N LEU A 91 -7.20 -7.99 5.59
CA LEU A 91 -8.51 -7.43 5.93
C LEU A 91 -8.58 -5.90 5.80
N MET A 92 -7.51 -5.19 6.17
CA MET A 92 -7.40 -3.75 5.87
C MET A 92 -7.52 -3.46 4.38
N HIS A 93 -6.82 -4.25 3.55
CA HIS A 93 -6.88 -4.08 2.09
C HIS A 93 -8.26 -4.44 1.53
N ILE A 94 -8.88 -5.52 2.02
CA ILE A 94 -10.26 -5.91 1.65
C ILE A 94 -11.23 -4.76 1.91
N SER A 95 -11.17 -4.13 3.09
CA SER A 95 -12.05 -2.99 3.41
C SER A 95 -11.87 -1.82 2.43
N CYS A 96 -10.62 -1.51 2.06
CA CYS A 96 -10.35 -0.47 1.07
C CYS A 96 -10.85 -0.82 -0.34
N CYS A 97 -10.76 -2.09 -0.74
CA CYS A 97 -11.35 -2.57 -1.98
C CYS A 97 -12.87 -2.40 -1.96
N CYS A 98 -13.53 -2.78 -0.87
CA CYS A 98 -14.98 -2.59 -0.71
C CYS A 98 -15.36 -1.11 -0.81
N ALA A 99 -14.68 -0.23 -0.09
CA ALA A 99 -14.92 1.22 -0.17
C ALA A 99 -14.73 1.75 -1.59
N HIS A 100 -13.65 1.37 -2.27
CA HIS A 100 -13.38 1.77 -3.64
C HIS A 100 -14.46 1.30 -4.63
N LEU A 101 -14.96 0.07 -4.47
CA LEU A 101 -16.00 -0.49 -5.33
C LEU A 101 -17.36 0.18 -5.08
N ILE A 102 -17.72 0.43 -3.82
CA ILE A 102 -18.91 1.21 -3.46
C ILE A 102 -18.84 2.60 -4.08
N GLY A 103 -17.64 3.21 -4.11
CA GLY A 103 -17.43 4.51 -4.74
C GLY A 103 -17.63 4.56 -6.25
N LYS A 104 -17.60 3.43 -6.94
CA LYS A 104 -17.88 3.35 -8.39
C LYS A 104 -19.38 3.30 -8.71
N ILE A 105 -20.22 2.98 -7.72
CA ILE A 105 -21.68 2.95 -7.87
C ILE A 105 -22.15 4.37 -8.22
N THR A 106 -23.05 4.48 -9.20
CA THR A 106 -23.47 5.73 -9.86
C THR A 106 -23.92 6.82 -8.88
N THR A 107 -24.56 6.44 -7.77
CA THR A 107 -25.02 7.35 -6.71
C THR A 107 -23.87 8.10 -6.01
N PHE A 108 -22.67 7.53 -5.92
CA PHE A 108 -21.54 8.10 -5.17
C PHE A 108 -20.44 8.70 -6.04
N GLN A 109 -20.58 8.66 -7.37
CA GLN A 109 -19.54 9.11 -8.30
C GLN A 109 -19.14 10.59 -8.11
N GLY A 110 -20.08 11.46 -7.70
CA GLY A 110 -19.78 12.87 -7.43
C GLY A 110 -18.76 13.09 -6.31
N ILE A 111 -18.75 12.23 -5.28
CA ILE A 111 -17.82 12.32 -4.15
C ILE A 111 -16.44 11.78 -4.54
N TYR A 112 -16.40 10.71 -5.34
CA TYR A 112 -15.16 10.03 -5.75
C TYR A 112 -14.46 10.68 -6.94
N ARG A 113 -15.09 11.66 -7.61
CA ARG A 113 -14.47 12.46 -8.67
C ARG A 113 -13.27 13.29 -8.18
N ASN A 114 -13.25 13.63 -6.89
CA ASN A 114 -12.12 14.31 -6.27
C ASN A 114 -11.15 13.27 -5.67
N GLU A 115 -9.92 13.20 -6.19
CA GLU A 115 -8.88 12.30 -5.69
C GLU A 115 -8.57 12.51 -4.21
N SER A 116 -8.60 13.75 -3.71
CA SER A 116 -8.39 14.05 -2.28
C SER A 116 -9.43 13.35 -1.40
N ARG A 117 -10.73 13.51 -1.72
CA ARG A 117 -11.83 12.88 -0.96
C ARG A 117 -11.80 11.36 -1.06
N LYS A 118 -11.40 10.82 -2.21
CA LYS A 118 -11.19 9.38 -2.40
C LYS A 118 -10.09 8.84 -1.48
N LEU A 119 -8.98 9.56 -1.32
CA LEU A 119 -7.92 9.19 -0.35
C LEU A 119 -8.42 9.29 1.10
N GLU A 120 -9.18 10.34 1.45
CA GLU A 120 -9.81 10.45 2.79
C GLU A 120 -10.70 9.24 3.11
N MET A 121 -11.49 8.78 2.12
CA MET A 121 -12.38 7.64 2.26
C MET A 121 -11.63 6.31 2.39
N LEU A 122 -10.56 6.12 1.60
CA LEU A 122 -9.69 4.95 1.73
C LEU A 122 -9.01 4.91 3.10
N ALA A 123 -8.60 6.06 3.64
CA ALA A 123 -8.08 6.13 5.00
C ALA A 123 -9.13 5.71 6.04
N ALA A 124 -10.38 6.18 5.95
CA ALA A 124 -11.46 5.72 6.81
C ALA A 124 -11.73 4.21 6.67
N ALA A 125 -11.69 3.67 5.45
CA ALA A 125 -11.84 2.23 5.19
C ALA A 125 -10.72 1.40 5.84
N THR A 126 -9.48 1.88 5.82
CA THR A 126 -8.40 1.18 6.56
C THR A 126 -8.70 1.09 8.06
N ALA A 127 -9.21 2.16 8.68
CA ALA A 127 -9.61 2.15 10.08
C ALA A 127 -10.70 1.14 10.38
N VAL A 128 -11.73 1.04 9.51
CA VAL A 128 -12.78 0.02 9.61
C VAL A 128 -12.20 -1.38 9.50
N GLY A 129 -11.30 -1.61 8.54
CA GLY A 129 -10.65 -2.92 8.37
C GLY A 129 -9.88 -3.37 9.61
N VAL A 130 -9.11 -2.48 10.25
CA VAL A 130 -8.43 -2.78 11.51
C VAL A 130 -9.45 -3.01 12.63
N GLY A 131 -10.41 -2.10 12.80
CA GLY A 131 -11.42 -2.14 13.85
C GLY A 131 -12.25 -3.43 13.82
N CYS A 132 -12.68 -3.88 12.64
CA CYS A 132 -13.39 -5.15 12.46
C CYS A 132 -12.50 -6.36 12.75
N THR A 133 -11.20 -6.30 12.44
CA THR A 133 -10.35 -7.49 12.55
C THR A 133 -10.05 -7.85 14.01
N PHE A 134 -9.82 -6.85 14.84
CA PHE A 134 -9.55 -7.00 16.27
C PHE A 134 -10.79 -6.80 17.14
N GLY A 135 -11.90 -6.33 16.56
CA GLY A 135 -13.06 -5.85 17.30
C GLY A 135 -12.72 -4.63 18.16
N ALA A 136 -11.77 -3.78 17.75
CA ALA A 136 -11.21 -2.69 18.55
C ALA A 136 -11.28 -1.37 17.75
N PRO A 137 -12.42 -0.66 17.76
CA PRO A 137 -12.61 0.54 16.93
C PRO A 137 -11.67 1.69 17.28
N ILE A 138 -11.39 1.97 18.57
CA ILE A 138 -10.54 3.11 18.97
C ILE A 138 -9.11 2.88 18.48
N ALA A 139 -8.55 1.73 18.83
CA ALA A 139 -7.23 1.32 18.40
C ALA A 139 -7.15 1.18 16.87
N GLY A 140 -8.25 0.79 16.21
CA GLY A 140 -8.31 0.65 14.77
C GLY A 140 -8.09 1.95 14.00
N VAL A 141 -8.71 3.04 14.45
CA VAL A 141 -8.50 4.37 13.86
C VAL A 141 -7.09 4.86 14.13
N LEU A 142 -6.62 4.74 15.38
CA LEU A 142 -5.28 5.19 15.75
C LEU A 142 -4.19 4.45 14.95
N LEU A 143 -4.34 3.13 14.77
CA LEU A 143 -3.42 2.34 13.97
C LEU A 143 -3.49 2.71 12.48
N SER A 144 -4.68 3.03 11.97
CA SER A 144 -4.84 3.56 10.61
C SER A 144 -4.09 4.88 10.46
N VAL A 145 -4.26 5.83 11.38
CA VAL A 145 -3.55 7.12 11.37
C VAL A 145 -2.04 6.91 11.37
N GLU A 146 -1.52 6.08 12.26
CA GLU A 146 -0.08 5.88 12.45
C GLU A 146 0.59 5.18 11.25
N ILE A 147 -0.10 4.24 10.59
CA ILE A 147 0.47 3.47 9.48
C ILE A 147 0.31 4.17 8.12
N THR A 148 -0.80 4.88 7.89
CA THR A 148 -1.24 5.23 6.53
C THR A 148 -0.73 6.56 6.01
N THR A 149 -0.76 7.64 6.79
CA THR A 149 -0.38 8.98 6.31
C THR A 149 0.44 9.73 7.36
N ALA A 150 1.39 10.53 6.89
CA ALA A 150 2.16 11.43 7.77
C ALA A 150 1.31 12.58 8.31
N TYR A 151 0.27 12.97 7.55
CA TYR A 151 -0.68 14.00 7.90
C TYR A 151 -2.09 13.43 7.82
N TYR A 152 -2.87 13.64 8.86
CA TYR A 152 -4.20 13.09 8.97
C TYR A 152 -5.17 14.17 9.45
N GLY A 153 -6.13 14.53 8.60
CA GLY A 153 -7.13 15.52 8.95
C GLY A 153 -8.06 15.01 10.05
N VAL A 154 -8.29 15.80 11.10
CA VAL A 154 -9.16 15.46 12.24
C VAL A 154 -10.58 15.10 11.78
N ARG A 155 -11.08 15.72 10.70
CA ARG A 155 -12.37 15.36 10.10
C ARG A 155 -12.41 13.89 9.64
N ASN A 156 -11.31 13.38 9.09
CA ASN A 156 -11.23 11.98 8.66
C ASN A 156 -11.15 11.03 9.86
N TYR A 157 -10.64 11.52 10.99
CA TYR A 157 -10.57 10.74 12.23
C TYR A 157 -11.97 10.40 12.69
N TRP A 158 -12.86 11.39 12.73
CA TRP A 158 -14.25 11.18 13.11
C TRP A 158 -14.98 10.23 12.15
N ARG A 159 -14.77 10.40 10.83
CA ARG A 159 -15.37 9.51 9.82
C ARG A 159 -14.89 8.06 9.97
N GLY A 160 -13.58 7.86 10.14
CA GLY A 160 -12.98 6.56 10.40
C GLY A 160 -13.47 5.94 11.70
N PHE A 161 -13.58 6.75 12.76
CA PHE A 161 -14.07 6.33 14.07
C PHE A 161 -15.52 5.86 14.04
N CYS A 162 -16.44 6.67 13.52
CA CYS A 162 -17.84 6.27 13.39
C CYS A 162 -17.98 4.99 12.57
N ALA A 163 -17.28 4.89 11.44
CA ALA A 163 -17.34 3.72 10.57
C ALA A 163 -16.72 2.46 11.24
N ALA A 164 -15.63 2.61 11.99
CA ALA A 164 -15.01 1.52 12.73
C ALA A 164 -15.89 1.02 13.88
N VAL A 165 -16.58 1.92 14.60
CA VAL A 165 -17.54 1.54 15.66
C VAL A 165 -18.67 0.72 15.07
N TRP A 166 -19.30 1.17 13.97
CA TRP A 166 -20.35 0.39 13.30
C TRP A 166 -19.85 -0.97 12.83
N GLY A 167 -18.66 -1.01 12.21
CA GLY A 167 -18.05 -2.26 11.76
C GLY A 167 -17.75 -3.24 12.90
N ALA A 168 -17.14 -2.77 13.99
CA ALA A 168 -16.80 -3.58 15.14
C ALA A 168 -18.04 -4.09 15.90
N THR A 169 -19.05 -3.22 16.09
CA THR A 169 -20.32 -3.60 16.70
C THR A 169 -21.04 -4.66 15.86
N PHE A 170 -21.13 -4.47 14.55
CA PHE A 170 -21.77 -5.45 13.67
C PHE A 170 -21.03 -6.80 13.67
N TYR A 171 -19.70 -6.79 13.64
CA TYR A 171 -18.90 -8.03 13.75
C TYR A 171 -19.17 -8.78 15.05
N ARG A 172 -19.20 -8.07 16.19
CA ARG A 172 -19.46 -8.67 17.50
C ARG A 172 -20.91 -9.17 17.66
N LEU A 173 -21.87 -8.44 17.10
CA LEU A 173 -23.29 -8.82 17.10
C LEU A 173 -23.51 -10.09 16.28
N LEU A 174 -22.92 -10.17 15.09
CA LEU A 174 -22.96 -11.38 14.26
C LEU A 174 -22.34 -12.58 14.97
N TYR A 175 -21.26 -12.36 15.71
CA TYR A 175 -20.62 -13.43 16.49
C TYR A 175 -21.56 -14.00 17.56
N VAL A 176 -22.30 -13.14 18.26
CA VAL A 176 -23.34 -13.53 19.23
C VAL A 176 -24.47 -14.33 18.54
N TRP A 177 -24.96 -13.86 17.41
CA TRP A 177 -26.07 -14.51 16.70
C TRP A 177 -25.71 -15.86 16.08
N ILE A 178 -24.49 -16.00 15.55
CA ILE A 178 -24.04 -17.22 14.86
C ILE A 178 -23.53 -18.26 15.85
N GLU A 179 -22.74 -17.87 16.86
CA GLU A 179 -22.17 -18.82 17.83
C GLU A 179 -23.03 -19.01 19.09
N GLY A 180 -24.12 -18.26 19.25
CA GLY A 180 -25.05 -18.42 20.37
C GLY A 180 -24.48 -17.96 21.73
N MET A 181 -23.56 -17.00 21.73
CA MET A 181 -22.96 -16.47 22.96
C MET A 181 -23.95 -15.61 23.75
N GLU A 182 -23.94 -15.66 25.09
CA GLU A 182 -24.89 -14.92 25.93
C GLU A 182 -24.73 -13.39 25.88
N SER A 183 -23.53 -12.89 25.55
CA SER A 183 -23.26 -11.46 25.53
C SER A 183 -22.14 -11.07 24.58
N VAL A 184 -22.09 -9.78 24.23
CA VAL A 184 -21.03 -9.19 23.41
C VAL A 184 -19.73 -9.13 24.21
N THR A 185 -18.93 -10.19 24.14
CA THR A 185 -17.59 -10.22 24.75
C THR A 185 -16.50 -9.80 23.77
N VAL A 186 -15.46 -9.16 24.30
CA VAL A 186 -14.20 -8.95 23.60
C VAL A 186 -13.48 -10.26 23.27
N VAL A 187 -12.61 -10.21 22.25
CA VAL A 187 -11.87 -11.36 21.70
C VAL A 187 -11.03 -12.09 22.75
N PHE A 188 -10.32 -11.36 23.62
CA PHE A 188 -9.49 -11.96 24.68
C PHE A 188 -9.85 -11.40 26.05
N LYS A 189 -11.08 -11.62 26.51
CA LYS A 189 -11.53 -11.19 27.84
C LYS A 189 -10.58 -11.72 28.93
N THR A 190 -9.93 -10.80 29.66
CA THR A 190 -9.12 -11.10 30.84
C THR A 190 -9.71 -10.43 32.07
N SER A 191 -9.57 -11.07 33.22
CA SER A 191 -9.96 -10.51 34.51
C SER A 191 -8.85 -10.73 35.54
N PHE A 192 -7.96 -9.74 35.67
CA PHE A 192 -7.04 -9.65 36.80
C PHE A 192 -7.77 -8.98 37.97
N PHE A 193 -8.39 -9.78 38.83
CA PHE A 193 -9.03 -9.31 40.07
C PHE A 193 -7.93 -9.12 41.14
N VAL A 194 -7.34 -7.93 41.21
CA VAL A 194 -6.46 -7.53 42.31
C VAL A 194 -6.77 -6.07 42.63
N ASP A 195 -7.06 -5.74 43.89
CA ASP A 195 -7.39 -4.38 44.34
C ASP A 195 -6.26 -3.37 44.04
N THR A 196 -5.03 -3.86 43.92
CA THR A 196 -3.85 -3.14 43.43
C THR A 196 -3.14 -4.00 42.37
N PRO A 197 -3.34 -3.72 41.06
CA PRO A 197 -2.97 -4.65 39.99
C PRO A 197 -1.48 -4.82 39.76
N TRP A 198 -0.65 -3.86 40.16
CA TRP A 198 0.82 -3.92 40.07
C TRP A 198 1.46 -2.98 41.09
N ALA A 199 2.59 -3.37 41.65
CA ALA A 199 3.39 -2.49 42.51
C ALA A 199 4.26 -1.56 41.67
N ALA A 200 4.59 -0.35 42.18
CA ALA A 200 5.45 0.60 41.47
C ALA A 200 6.83 0.01 41.11
N GLN A 201 7.34 -0.92 41.91
CA GLN A 201 8.59 -1.64 41.67
C GLN A 201 8.53 -2.53 40.42
N GLU A 202 7.35 -3.05 40.05
CA GLU A 202 7.16 -3.85 38.84
C GLU A 202 7.36 -3.02 37.56
N LEU A 203 7.27 -1.68 37.65
CA LEU A 203 7.50 -0.81 36.51
C LEU A 203 8.91 -0.97 35.92
N LEU A 204 9.90 -1.24 36.77
CA LEU A 204 11.27 -1.52 36.32
C LEU A 204 11.33 -2.83 35.53
N ALA A 205 10.58 -3.86 35.96
CA ALA A 205 10.48 -5.13 35.25
C ALA A 205 9.81 -4.97 33.88
N PHE A 206 8.71 -4.21 33.81
CA PHE A 206 8.05 -3.89 32.55
C PHE A 206 8.95 -3.08 31.61
N SER A 207 9.78 -2.18 32.16
CA SER A 207 10.76 -1.42 31.38
C SER A 207 11.85 -2.34 30.79
N ILE A 208 12.37 -3.28 31.58
CA ILE A 208 13.32 -4.31 31.11
C ILE A 208 12.68 -5.18 30.02
N LEU A 209 11.42 -5.58 30.19
CA LEU A 209 10.67 -6.31 29.18
C LEU A 209 10.58 -5.52 27.86
N GLY A 210 10.31 -4.20 27.95
CA GLY A 210 10.33 -3.30 26.80
C GLY A 210 11.67 -3.29 26.08
N ILE A 211 12.79 -3.26 26.82
CA ILE A 211 14.15 -3.29 26.27
C ILE A 211 14.41 -4.61 25.53
N ILE A 212 14.11 -5.75 26.17
CA ILE A 212 14.29 -7.10 25.59
C ILE A 212 13.45 -7.24 24.31
N CYS A 213 12.17 -6.82 24.36
CA CYS A 213 11.28 -6.85 23.22
C CYS A 213 11.77 -5.93 22.08
N GLY A 214 12.31 -4.75 22.38
CA GLY A 214 12.81 -3.81 21.38
C GLY A 214 14.03 -4.35 20.61
N PHE A 215 15.03 -4.88 21.32
CA PHE A 215 16.18 -5.53 20.69
C PHE A 215 15.78 -6.81 19.94
N GLY A 216 14.89 -7.62 20.52
CA GLY A 216 14.35 -8.82 19.88
C GLY A 216 13.61 -8.49 18.57
N ALA A 217 12.81 -7.43 18.55
CA ALA A 217 12.09 -6.97 17.36
C ALA A 217 13.05 -6.44 16.28
N ALA A 218 14.08 -5.68 16.68
CA ALA A 218 15.12 -5.21 15.77
C ALA A 218 15.89 -6.38 15.13
N PHE A 219 16.25 -7.39 15.92
CA PHE A 219 16.89 -8.60 15.44
C PHE A 219 15.98 -9.39 14.48
N TYR A 220 14.71 -9.60 14.84
CA TYR A 220 13.69 -10.20 13.98
C TYR A 220 13.60 -9.50 12.62
N MET A 221 13.53 -8.16 12.64
CA MET A 221 13.43 -7.37 11.42
C MET A 221 14.69 -7.49 10.55
N ARG A 222 15.89 -7.45 11.14
CA ARG A 222 17.14 -7.65 10.39
C ARG A 222 17.20 -9.02 9.73
N MET A 223 16.85 -10.08 10.47
CA MET A 223 16.80 -11.44 9.94
C MET A 223 15.79 -11.58 8.81
N ARG A 224 14.57 -11.06 8.99
CA ARG A 224 13.53 -11.06 7.95
C ARG A 224 13.98 -10.35 6.67
N ILE A 225 14.64 -9.19 6.79
CA ILE A 225 15.14 -8.44 5.63
C ILE A 225 16.29 -9.19 4.94
N LYS A 226 17.22 -9.79 5.70
CA LYS A 226 18.33 -10.57 5.14
C LYS A 226 17.80 -11.80 4.40
N PHE A 227 16.86 -12.53 5.01
CA PHE A 227 16.24 -13.70 4.40
C PHE A 227 15.41 -13.34 3.15
N GLY A 228 14.63 -12.25 3.20
CA GLY A 228 13.90 -11.76 2.03
C GLY A 228 14.83 -11.36 0.86
N ARG A 229 16.00 -10.79 1.15
CA ARG A 229 17.05 -10.52 0.14
C ARG A 229 17.64 -11.81 -0.41
N PHE A 230 17.94 -12.79 0.45
CA PHE A 230 18.45 -14.10 0.05
C PHE A 230 17.48 -14.83 -0.90
N VAL A 231 16.18 -14.86 -0.56
CA VAL A 231 15.12 -15.47 -1.40
C VAL A 231 15.01 -14.80 -2.76
N LYS A 232 15.21 -13.48 -2.85
CA LYS A 232 15.20 -12.74 -4.13
C LYS A 232 16.49 -12.88 -4.93
N GLY A 233 17.63 -12.99 -4.25
CA GLY A 233 18.95 -13.09 -4.88
C GLY A 233 19.34 -14.51 -5.32
N SER A 234 18.78 -15.55 -4.70
CA SER A 234 19.08 -16.93 -5.05
C SER A 234 18.54 -17.30 -6.44
N LYS A 235 19.46 -17.63 -7.36
CA LYS A 235 19.13 -18.10 -8.71
C LYS A 235 18.30 -19.39 -8.69
N LEU A 236 18.55 -20.27 -7.72
CA LEU A 236 17.82 -21.53 -7.54
C LEU A 236 16.35 -21.25 -7.21
N VAL A 237 16.08 -20.43 -6.21
CA VAL A 237 14.71 -20.10 -5.80
C VAL A 237 13.97 -19.35 -6.91
N ALA A 238 14.65 -18.46 -7.63
CA ALA A 238 14.08 -17.80 -8.80
C ALA A 238 13.73 -18.79 -9.92
N ARG A 239 14.60 -19.79 -10.18
CA ARG A 239 14.35 -20.86 -11.17
C ARG A 239 13.16 -21.72 -10.76
N ILE A 240 13.08 -22.14 -9.50
CA ILE A 240 11.95 -22.93 -8.96
C ILE A 240 10.64 -22.16 -9.10
N LYS A 241 10.60 -20.88 -8.70
CA LYS A 241 9.40 -20.03 -8.81
C LYS A 241 8.96 -19.81 -10.26
N LYS A 242 9.91 -19.75 -11.21
CA LYS A 242 9.62 -19.63 -12.64
C LYS A 242 9.11 -20.94 -13.25
N ALA A 243 9.73 -22.06 -12.89
CA ALA A 243 9.34 -23.38 -13.38
C ALA A 243 7.93 -23.73 -12.91
N ASN A 244 7.70 -23.71 -11.60
CA ASN A 244 6.41 -24.01 -11.00
C ASN A 244 6.11 -23.11 -9.81
N HIS A 245 5.06 -22.30 -9.95
CA HIS A 245 4.64 -21.37 -8.90
C HIS A 245 4.22 -22.08 -7.60
N PHE A 246 3.70 -23.30 -7.70
CA PHE A 246 3.16 -24.09 -6.59
C PHE A 246 4.21 -24.79 -5.73
N VAL A 247 5.36 -25.12 -6.30
CA VAL A 247 6.40 -25.90 -5.61
C VAL A 247 6.96 -25.14 -4.42
N TYR A 248 7.17 -23.83 -4.56
CA TYR A 248 7.74 -23.02 -3.49
C TYR A 248 6.82 -22.86 -2.26
N PRO A 249 5.54 -22.44 -2.39
CA PRO A 249 4.59 -22.45 -1.27
C PRO A 249 4.37 -23.85 -0.70
N GLY A 250 4.25 -24.88 -1.55
CA GLY A 250 4.03 -26.26 -1.11
C GLY A 250 5.20 -26.83 -0.28
N PHE A 251 6.43 -26.52 -0.68
CA PHE A 251 7.63 -26.91 0.08
C PHE A 251 7.70 -26.21 1.44
N ILE A 252 7.47 -24.90 1.49
CA ILE A 252 7.50 -24.15 2.75
C ILE A 252 6.38 -24.61 3.69
N SER A 253 5.16 -24.79 3.18
CA SER A 253 4.04 -25.27 3.99
C SER A 253 4.29 -26.69 4.51
N LEU A 254 4.91 -27.57 3.72
CA LEU A 254 5.33 -28.89 4.17
C LEU A 254 6.33 -28.80 5.31
N VAL A 255 7.39 -28.01 5.18
CA VAL A 255 8.41 -27.84 6.23
C VAL A 255 7.78 -27.32 7.52
N VAL A 256 6.97 -26.27 7.44
CA VAL A 256 6.34 -25.66 8.62
C VAL A 256 5.32 -26.60 9.26
N ALA A 257 4.52 -27.31 8.47
CA ALA A 257 3.55 -28.29 8.98
C ALA A 257 4.27 -29.49 9.65
N SER A 258 5.41 -29.91 9.11
CA SER A 258 6.24 -30.99 9.68
C SER A 258 6.80 -30.60 11.04
N ILE A 259 7.29 -29.36 11.19
CA ILE A 259 7.78 -28.86 12.48
C ILE A 259 6.63 -28.71 13.49
N ASN A 260 5.45 -28.28 13.03
CA ASN A 260 4.27 -28.13 13.89
C ASN A 260 3.55 -29.46 14.22
N PHE A 261 4.06 -30.60 13.76
CA PHE A 261 3.42 -31.90 13.98
C PHE A 261 3.39 -32.25 15.49
N PRO A 262 2.20 -32.44 16.12
CA PRO A 262 2.09 -32.51 17.58
C PRO A 262 2.84 -33.68 18.22
N PRO A 263 2.80 -34.92 17.69
CA PRO A 263 3.59 -36.02 18.25
C PRO A 263 5.11 -35.84 18.06
N GLY A 264 5.54 -34.95 17.17
CA GLY A 264 6.95 -34.66 16.91
C GLY A 264 7.44 -33.45 17.72
N ILE A 265 7.94 -32.43 17.04
CA ILE A 265 8.44 -31.20 17.68
C ILE A 265 7.28 -30.33 18.21
N GLY A 266 6.09 -30.49 17.65
CA GLY A 266 4.88 -29.75 18.03
C GLY A 266 4.43 -29.94 19.48
N GLN A 267 4.82 -31.03 20.14
CA GLN A 267 4.51 -31.27 21.56
C GLN A 267 5.11 -30.19 22.46
N PHE A 268 6.29 -29.67 22.10
CA PHE A 268 7.00 -28.64 22.87
C PHE A 268 6.50 -27.23 22.60
N MET A 269 5.45 -27.04 21.80
CA MET A 269 4.91 -25.70 21.50
C MET A 269 3.39 -25.67 21.59
N ALA A 270 2.80 -26.69 22.21
CA ALA A 270 1.36 -26.92 22.22
C ALA A 270 0.73 -26.82 20.81
N GLY A 271 1.38 -27.42 19.80
CA GLY A 271 1.04 -27.26 18.37
C GLY A 271 -0.34 -27.79 17.97
N HIS A 272 -0.98 -28.58 18.83
CA HIS A 272 -2.37 -29.04 18.66
C HIS A 272 -3.41 -27.94 18.90
N LEU A 273 -3.04 -26.86 19.59
CA LEU A 273 -3.92 -25.75 19.91
C LEU A 273 -3.98 -24.73 18.77
N GLY A 274 -5.17 -24.15 18.58
CA GLY A 274 -5.37 -23.01 17.70
C GLY A 274 -4.68 -21.74 18.22
N TYR A 275 -4.38 -20.82 17.30
CA TYR A 275 -3.74 -19.52 17.61
C TYR A 275 -4.42 -18.76 18.76
N ALA A 276 -5.74 -18.60 18.70
CA ALA A 276 -6.48 -17.82 19.69
C ALA A 276 -6.46 -18.47 21.07
N VAL A 277 -6.54 -19.80 21.13
CA VAL A 277 -6.53 -20.56 22.39
C VAL A 277 -5.15 -20.44 23.07
N GLN A 278 -4.06 -20.54 22.32
CA GLN A 278 -2.71 -20.39 22.87
C GLN A 278 -2.51 -19.01 23.50
N VAL A 279 -2.91 -17.94 22.80
CA VAL A 279 -2.84 -16.57 23.33
C VAL A 279 -3.70 -16.43 24.59
N LYS A 280 -4.93 -16.98 24.59
CA LYS A 280 -5.81 -16.98 25.77
C LYS A 280 -5.17 -17.68 26.97
N HIS A 281 -4.48 -18.80 26.76
CA HIS A 281 -3.78 -19.53 27.83
C HIS A 281 -2.62 -18.69 28.41
N MET A 282 -1.90 -17.96 27.55
CA MET A 282 -0.79 -17.10 27.99
C MET A 282 -1.28 -15.88 28.78
N PHE A 283 -2.50 -15.39 28.50
CA PHE A 283 -3.15 -14.31 29.24
C PHE A 283 -3.89 -14.79 30.50
N ALA A 284 -3.77 -16.07 30.86
CA ALA A 284 -4.37 -16.60 32.08
C ALA A 284 -3.90 -15.84 33.33
N ASN A 285 -4.81 -15.60 34.26
CA ASN A 285 -4.62 -14.78 35.46
C ASN A 285 -3.95 -15.51 36.63
N PHE A 286 -3.52 -16.76 36.45
CA PHE A 286 -2.83 -17.57 37.46
C PHE A 286 -1.41 -17.91 37.02
N SER A 287 -0.51 -18.26 37.94
CA SER A 287 0.84 -18.75 37.60
C SER A 287 0.79 -20.24 37.27
N TRP A 288 1.48 -20.64 36.19
CA TRP A 288 1.58 -22.04 35.77
C TRP A 288 2.46 -22.88 36.72
N MET A 289 3.23 -22.23 37.59
CA MET A 289 4.11 -22.87 38.58
C MET A 289 3.49 -22.91 39.99
N ALA A 290 2.24 -22.47 40.14
CA ALA A 290 1.58 -22.48 41.45
C ALA A 290 1.34 -23.93 41.93
N PRO A 291 1.55 -24.23 43.23
CA PRO A 291 1.39 -25.58 43.76
C PRO A 291 -0.08 -26.04 43.83
N ASN A 292 -1.01 -25.11 44.05
CA ASN A 292 -2.45 -25.39 44.21
C ASN A 292 -3.23 -24.84 43.01
N LEU A 293 -3.44 -25.68 42.00
CA LEU A 293 -4.19 -25.36 40.80
C LEU A 293 -5.56 -26.06 40.82
N THR A 294 -6.59 -25.38 40.33
CA THR A 294 -7.89 -26.03 40.11
C THR A 294 -7.81 -27.00 38.93
N VAL A 295 -8.75 -27.95 38.83
CA VAL A 295 -8.78 -28.94 37.74
C VAL A 295 -8.71 -28.26 36.36
N ALA A 296 -9.51 -27.23 36.14
CA ALA A 296 -9.52 -26.48 34.89
C ALA A 296 -8.20 -25.74 34.61
N GLN A 297 -7.53 -25.23 35.65
CA GLN A 297 -6.21 -24.59 35.51
C GLN A 297 -5.12 -25.63 35.22
N GLN A 298 -5.22 -26.80 35.85
CA GLN A 298 -4.30 -27.91 35.64
C GLN A 298 -4.40 -28.43 34.21
N ASP A 299 -5.60 -28.50 33.62
CA ASP A 299 -5.79 -28.89 32.22
C ASP A 299 -5.07 -27.95 31.25
N ILE A 300 -5.11 -26.64 31.51
CA ILE A 300 -4.34 -25.67 30.73
C ILE A 300 -2.84 -25.96 30.87
N VAL A 301 -2.34 -26.11 32.09
CA VAL A 301 -0.91 -26.35 32.34
C VAL A 301 -0.45 -27.69 31.74
N ASN A 302 -1.29 -28.73 31.79
CA ASN A 302 -1.05 -30.05 31.19
C ASN A 302 -0.79 -29.95 29.68
N GLN A 303 -1.40 -29.00 28.98
CA GLN A 303 -1.16 -28.76 27.55
C GLN A 303 0.18 -28.05 27.26
N TRP A 304 0.77 -27.40 28.27
CA TRP A 304 2.02 -26.64 28.18
C TRP A 304 3.20 -27.32 28.91
N LYS A 305 3.05 -28.58 29.32
CA LYS A 305 4.12 -29.39 29.89
C LYS A 305 4.14 -30.76 29.23
N THR A 306 5.30 -31.40 29.20
CA THR A 306 5.40 -32.84 28.93
C THR A 306 5.91 -33.55 30.19
N PRO A 307 5.86 -34.89 30.27
CA PRO A 307 6.40 -35.61 31.42
C PRO A 307 7.87 -35.28 31.74
N TRP A 308 8.65 -34.87 30.73
CA TRP A 308 10.08 -34.57 30.86
C TRP A 308 10.43 -33.09 30.79
N THR A 309 9.48 -32.22 30.41
CA THR A 309 9.77 -30.80 30.17
C THR A 309 8.74 -29.87 30.80
N GLY A 310 9.24 -28.81 31.44
CA GLY A 310 8.40 -27.79 32.07
C GLY A 310 7.93 -26.69 31.11
N PRO A 311 7.04 -25.79 31.58
CA PRO A 311 6.40 -24.79 30.73
C PRO A 311 7.34 -23.73 30.12
N TYR A 312 8.48 -23.44 30.77
CA TYR A 312 9.48 -22.50 30.24
C TYR A 312 10.04 -22.95 28.88
N LEU A 313 10.41 -24.23 28.77
CA LEU A 313 10.92 -24.77 27.52
C LEU A 313 9.88 -24.66 26.41
N HIS A 314 8.60 -24.91 26.75
CA HIS A 314 7.52 -24.82 25.77
C HIS A 314 7.35 -23.40 25.21
N LEU A 315 7.41 -22.40 26.08
CA LEU A 315 7.32 -21.00 25.67
C LEU A 315 8.54 -20.56 24.83
N VAL A 316 9.75 -21.03 25.17
CA VAL A 316 10.96 -20.76 24.37
C VAL A 316 10.88 -21.41 22.98
N CYS A 317 10.47 -22.67 22.91
CA CYS A 317 10.23 -23.38 21.65
C CYS A 317 9.14 -22.69 20.81
N LEU A 318 8.07 -22.19 21.45
CA LEU A 318 7.02 -21.41 20.79
C LEU A 318 7.56 -20.10 20.18
N ILE A 319 8.43 -19.38 20.92
CA ILE A 319 9.09 -18.16 20.42
C ILE A 319 9.96 -18.50 19.22
N ALA A 320 10.82 -19.51 19.33
CA ALA A 320 11.73 -19.91 18.26
C ALA A 320 10.95 -20.34 16.99
N PHE A 321 9.89 -21.14 17.16
CA PHE A 321 9.03 -21.57 16.06
C PHE A 321 8.37 -20.37 15.37
N ASN A 322 7.72 -19.48 16.12
CA ASN A 322 7.03 -18.33 15.53
C ASN A 322 8.04 -17.32 14.94
N PHE A 323 9.25 -17.21 15.49
CA PHE A 323 10.30 -16.36 14.93
C PHE A 323 10.78 -16.89 13.56
N VAL A 324 11.17 -18.16 13.46
CA VAL A 324 11.73 -18.74 12.23
C VAL A 324 10.63 -19.03 11.20
N CYS A 325 9.58 -19.75 11.58
CA CYS A 325 8.54 -20.19 10.65
C CYS A 325 7.72 -19.02 10.09
N ASN A 326 7.51 -17.94 10.85
CA ASN A 326 6.87 -16.73 10.30
C ASN A 326 7.77 -16.06 9.24
N ILE A 327 9.09 -15.99 9.46
CA ILE A 327 10.01 -15.44 8.44
C ILE A 327 9.95 -16.27 7.16
N LEU A 328 9.94 -17.61 7.27
CA LEU A 328 9.79 -18.51 6.12
C LEU A 328 8.43 -18.31 5.43
N SER A 329 7.33 -18.43 6.17
CA SER A 329 5.98 -18.37 5.63
C SER A 329 5.64 -17.01 5.01
N ALA A 330 6.15 -15.90 5.57
CA ALA A 330 5.92 -14.56 5.03
C ALA A 330 6.51 -14.34 3.63
N THR A 331 7.44 -15.21 3.18
CA THR A 331 8.02 -15.13 1.83
C THR A 331 7.19 -15.82 0.74
N MET A 332 6.17 -16.60 1.14
CA MET A 332 5.26 -17.26 0.22
C MET A 332 4.40 -16.25 -0.54
N PRO A 333 4.12 -16.48 -1.84
CA PRO A 333 3.26 -15.63 -2.67
C PRO A 333 1.77 -15.83 -2.38
N ILE A 334 1.36 -15.74 -1.12
CA ILE A 334 -0.03 -15.89 -0.64
C ILE A 334 -0.44 -14.61 0.12
N PRO A 335 -1.75 -14.31 0.26
CA PRO A 335 -2.20 -13.19 1.06
C PRO A 335 -1.93 -13.51 2.53
N ASN A 336 -1.12 -12.70 3.19
CA ASN A 336 -0.70 -12.96 4.55
C ASN A 336 -0.46 -11.66 5.34
N GLY A 337 -0.70 -11.72 6.64
CA GLY A 337 -0.27 -10.74 7.63
C GLY A 337 0.77 -11.34 8.56
N SER A 338 1.64 -10.51 9.15
CA SER A 338 2.68 -10.97 10.09
C SER A 338 2.43 -10.54 11.54
N PHE A 339 1.32 -9.84 11.82
CA PHE A 339 1.03 -9.29 13.15
C PHE A 339 0.76 -10.39 14.18
N ALA A 340 -0.11 -11.35 13.87
CA ALA A 340 -0.50 -12.42 14.80
C ALA A 340 0.68 -13.25 15.35
N PRO A 341 1.61 -13.78 14.54
CA PRO A 341 2.77 -14.52 15.07
C PRO A 341 3.70 -13.64 15.91
N VAL A 342 3.88 -12.38 15.52
CA VAL A 342 4.69 -11.40 16.28
C VAL A 342 4.03 -11.11 17.63
N PHE A 343 2.71 -10.96 17.66
CA PHE A 343 1.93 -10.81 18.89
C PHE A 343 2.13 -11.99 19.84
N ARG A 344 2.15 -13.23 19.32
CA ARG A 344 2.46 -14.44 20.10
C ARG A 344 3.86 -14.48 20.66
N ILE A 345 4.86 -14.06 19.89
CA ILE A 345 6.26 -13.98 20.37
C ILE A 345 6.34 -13.03 21.57
N GLY A 346 5.73 -11.85 21.45
CA GLY A 346 5.67 -10.88 22.54
C GLY A 346 4.95 -11.40 23.77
N ALA A 347 3.77 -12.02 23.58
CA ALA A 347 3.01 -12.60 24.67
C ALA A 347 3.80 -13.69 25.41
N ALA A 348 4.59 -14.49 24.68
CA ALA A 348 5.38 -15.58 25.25
C ALA A 348 6.59 -15.04 26.02
N ALA A 349 7.29 -14.06 25.47
CA ALA A 349 8.38 -13.39 26.17
C ALA A 349 7.89 -12.73 27.47
N GLY A 350 6.74 -12.05 27.42
CA GLY A 350 6.10 -11.47 28.60
C GLY A 350 5.69 -12.52 29.61
N ARG A 351 5.10 -13.64 29.17
CA ARG A 351 4.72 -14.74 30.06
C ARG A 351 5.93 -15.37 30.77
N ILE A 352 7.03 -15.60 30.05
CA ILE A 352 8.27 -16.11 30.64
C ILE A 352 8.75 -15.16 31.75
N LEU A 353 8.83 -13.85 31.47
CA LEU A 353 9.29 -12.89 32.46
C LEU A 353 8.35 -12.80 33.67
N GLY A 354 7.03 -12.88 33.46
CA GLY A 354 6.06 -12.89 34.55
C GLY A 354 6.18 -14.12 35.45
N GLU A 355 6.40 -15.31 34.88
CA GLU A 355 6.63 -16.53 35.66
C GLU A 355 7.98 -16.50 36.40
N LEU A 356 9.03 -15.92 35.78
CA LEU A 356 10.31 -15.68 36.46
C LEU A 356 10.14 -14.75 37.66
N MET A 357 9.38 -13.66 37.49
CA MET A 357 9.07 -12.74 38.58
C MET A 357 8.29 -13.40 39.71
N ASN A 358 7.30 -14.24 39.37
CA ASN A 358 6.58 -15.02 40.37
C ASN A 358 7.48 -16.06 41.08
N THR A 359 8.50 -16.58 40.39
CA THR A 359 9.47 -17.52 40.98
C THR A 359 10.45 -16.80 41.91
N TRP A 360 10.90 -15.58 41.56
CA TRP A 360 11.78 -14.78 42.41
C TRP A 360 11.07 -14.18 43.63
N TYR A 361 9.80 -13.81 43.48
CA TYR A 361 8.97 -13.23 44.53
C TYR A 361 7.69 -14.06 44.74
N PRO A 362 7.80 -15.28 45.31
CA PRO A 362 6.67 -16.22 45.43
C PRO A 362 5.55 -15.72 46.34
N THR A 363 5.87 -14.93 47.35
CA THR A 363 4.88 -14.29 48.23
C THR A 363 4.24 -13.06 47.61
N GLY A 364 4.78 -12.53 46.51
CA GLY A 364 4.46 -11.22 45.94
C GLY A 364 5.37 -10.10 46.44
N LEU A 365 5.16 -8.90 45.93
CA LEU A 365 5.89 -7.69 46.32
C LEU A 365 5.18 -7.00 47.48
N SER A 366 5.95 -6.61 48.51
CA SER A 366 5.42 -5.87 49.66
C SER A 366 5.60 -4.36 49.43
N TYR A 367 4.51 -3.61 49.49
CA TYR A 367 4.51 -2.15 49.40
C TYR A 367 3.59 -1.55 50.47
N TYR A 368 4.13 -0.71 51.35
CA TYR A 368 3.41 -0.11 52.49
C TYR A 368 2.56 -1.11 53.30
N GLY A 369 3.11 -2.30 53.60
CA GLY A 369 2.44 -3.32 54.40
C GLY A 369 1.33 -4.11 53.68
N ARG A 370 1.10 -3.87 52.38
CA ARG A 370 0.23 -4.70 51.54
C ARG A 370 1.08 -5.55 50.59
N VAL A 371 0.75 -6.83 50.50
CA VAL A 371 1.45 -7.78 49.62
C VAL A 371 0.62 -7.97 48.35
N THR A 372 1.17 -7.56 47.20
CA THR A 372 0.54 -7.75 45.90
C THR A 372 1.13 -8.98 45.21
N LYS A 373 0.27 -9.97 44.92
CA LYS A 373 0.69 -11.17 44.17
C LYS A 373 0.93 -10.82 42.71
N ILE A 374 2.02 -11.37 42.17
CA ILE A 374 2.41 -11.15 40.78
C ILE A 374 1.51 -11.97 39.87
N VAL A 375 0.96 -11.33 38.83
CA VAL A 375 0.08 -11.99 37.85
C VAL A 375 0.80 -12.09 36.51
N PRO A 376 1.32 -13.27 36.12
CA PRO A 376 2.09 -13.43 34.88
C PRO A 376 1.29 -13.10 33.60
N GLY A 377 -0.05 -13.19 33.66
CA GLY A 377 -0.93 -12.78 32.57
C GLY A 377 -0.81 -11.30 32.20
N GLY A 378 -0.58 -10.41 33.18
CA GLY A 378 -0.34 -8.99 32.94
C GLY A 378 0.96 -8.74 32.18
N TYR A 379 2.03 -9.45 32.55
CA TYR A 379 3.31 -9.39 31.83
C TYR A 379 3.20 -9.91 30.40
N ALA A 380 2.41 -10.96 30.16
CA ALA A 380 2.13 -11.45 28.82
C ALA A 380 1.45 -10.38 27.94
N LEU A 381 0.52 -9.59 28.49
CA LEU A 381 -0.10 -8.46 27.77
C LEU A 381 0.91 -7.37 27.41
N VAL A 382 1.73 -6.97 28.39
CA VAL A 382 2.78 -5.96 28.20
C VAL A 382 3.78 -6.42 27.12
N GLY A 383 4.22 -7.67 27.18
CA GLY A 383 5.13 -8.25 26.19
C GLY A 383 4.51 -8.33 24.79
N ALA A 384 3.23 -8.72 24.71
CA ALA A 384 2.49 -8.78 23.45
C ALA A 384 2.44 -7.41 22.78
N ALA A 385 2.08 -6.36 23.54
CA ALA A 385 2.05 -4.99 23.06
C ALA A 385 3.45 -4.50 22.65
N ALA A 386 4.45 -4.68 23.51
CA ALA A 386 5.79 -4.14 23.31
C ALA A 386 6.52 -4.73 22.11
N PHE A 387 6.47 -6.06 21.93
CA PHE A 387 7.16 -6.70 20.79
C PHE A 387 6.45 -6.42 19.46
N SER A 388 5.11 -6.48 19.45
CA SER A 388 4.35 -6.23 18.23
C SER A 388 4.39 -4.77 17.80
N GLY A 389 4.27 -3.82 18.73
CA GLY A 389 4.45 -2.40 18.50
C GLY A 389 5.86 -2.05 18.01
N ALA A 390 6.90 -2.71 18.52
CA ALA A 390 8.27 -2.49 18.02
C ALA A 390 8.51 -3.03 16.61
N VAL A 391 7.94 -4.18 16.25
CA VAL A 391 8.07 -4.74 14.88
C VAL A 391 7.31 -3.87 13.86
N THR A 392 6.10 -3.41 14.20
CA THR A 392 5.31 -2.51 13.34
C THR A 392 5.80 -1.06 13.38
N GLN A 393 6.58 -0.70 14.40
CA GLN A 393 6.98 0.65 14.77
C GLN A 393 5.79 1.56 15.12
N THR A 394 4.79 1.03 15.83
CA THR A 394 3.55 1.74 16.17
C THR A 394 3.23 1.72 17.67
N MET A 395 2.93 2.90 18.23
CA MET A 395 2.52 3.11 19.62
C MET A 395 1.08 2.63 19.88
N CYS A 396 0.20 2.72 18.87
CA CYS A 396 -1.22 2.43 19.01
C CYS A 396 -1.53 0.97 19.33
N VAL A 397 -0.54 0.08 19.19
CA VAL A 397 -0.67 -1.33 19.57
C VAL A 397 -0.88 -1.50 21.08
N GLY A 398 -0.38 -0.60 21.91
CA GLY A 398 -0.70 -0.60 23.35
C GLY A 398 -2.21 -0.42 23.60
N VAL A 399 -2.83 0.54 22.93
CA VAL A 399 -4.29 0.78 22.99
C VAL A 399 -5.06 -0.41 22.41
N LEU A 400 -4.54 -1.02 21.35
CA LEU A 400 -5.12 -2.23 20.77
C LEU A 400 -5.19 -3.38 21.78
N VAL A 401 -4.13 -3.64 22.52
CA VAL A 401 -4.13 -4.72 23.53
C VAL A 401 -5.11 -4.42 24.66
N LEU A 402 -5.18 -3.17 25.12
CA LEU A 402 -6.12 -2.74 26.14
C LEU A 402 -7.58 -2.94 25.71
N GLU A 403 -7.89 -2.57 24.47
CA GLU A 403 -9.25 -2.69 23.92
C GLU A 403 -9.62 -4.15 23.63
N MET A 404 -8.67 -4.98 23.15
CA MET A 404 -8.90 -6.41 22.90
C MET A 404 -9.09 -7.23 24.19
N THR A 405 -8.56 -6.76 25.31
CA THR A 405 -8.66 -7.44 26.62
C THR A 405 -9.78 -6.93 27.50
N SER A 406 -10.35 -5.76 27.17
CA SER A 406 -11.29 -5.00 28.00
C SER A 406 -10.78 -4.64 29.41
N GLN A 407 -9.47 -4.66 29.63
CA GLN A 407 -8.91 -4.40 30.94
C GLN A 407 -7.88 -3.26 30.89
N ILE A 408 -8.21 -2.18 31.60
CA ILE A 408 -7.40 -0.95 31.65
C ILE A 408 -6.47 -0.87 32.87
N THR A 409 -6.36 -1.95 33.67
CA THR A 409 -5.55 -1.93 34.89
C THR A 409 -4.05 -1.78 34.61
N HIS A 410 -3.57 -2.30 33.47
CA HIS A 410 -2.16 -2.28 33.09
C HIS A 410 -1.83 -1.20 32.03
N VAL A 411 -2.66 -0.16 31.88
CA VAL A 411 -2.47 0.90 30.86
C VAL A 411 -1.07 1.52 30.93
N ILE A 412 -0.64 1.98 32.10
CA ILE A 412 0.63 2.68 32.26
C ILE A 412 1.83 1.76 31.91
N PRO A 413 1.95 0.55 32.49
CA PRO A 413 3.00 -0.40 32.11
C PRO A 413 3.03 -0.76 30.63
N ILE A 414 1.86 -1.01 30.02
CA ILE A 414 1.76 -1.38 28.60
C ILE A 414 2.30 -0.25 27.73
N LEU A 415 1.91 0.99 28.00
CA LEU A 415 2.32 2.15 27.21
C LEU A 415 3.82 2.44 27.36
N ILE A 416 4.36 2.39 28.58
CA ILE A 416 5.79 2.65 28.84
C ILE A 416 6.66 1.58 28.18
N ALA A 417 6.36 0.29 28.38
CA ALA A 417 7.13 -0.79 27.77
C ALA A 417 7.05 -0.74 26.24
N ASN A 418 5.87 -0.43 25.67
CA ASN A 418 5.71 -0.28 24.23
C ASN A 418 6.51 0.91 23.67
N LEU A 419 6.52 2.05 24.39
CA LEU A 419 7.26 3.24 24.00
C LEU A 419 8.78 2.98 23.99
N ILE A 420 9.30 2.36 25.04
CA ILE A 420 10.72 1.97 25.14
C ILE A 420 11.09 1.02 24.01
N SER A 421 10.28 -0.04 23.82
CA SER A 421 10.51 -1.07 22.80
C SER A 421 10.55 -0.50 21.38
N ASN A 422 9.57 0.35 21.02
CA ASN A 422 9.52 0.98 19.71
C ASN A 422 10.67 1.99 19.52
N SER A 423 11.03 2.77 20.56
CA SER A 423 12.16 3.70 20.49
C SER A 423 13.45 2.94 20.13
N ILE A 424 13.74 1.84 20.81
CA ILE A 424 14.90 0.99 20.52
C ILE A 424 14.84 0.41 19.10
N ALA A 425 13.68 -0.07 18.67
CA ALA A 425 13.50 -0.63 17.33
C ALA A 425 13.69 0.42 16.21
N GLN A 426 13.21 1.65 16.42
CA GLN A 426 13.42 2.78 15.50
C GLN A 426 14.89 3.22 15.45
N LEU A 427 15.62 3.14 16.57
CA LEU A 427 17.07 3.39 16.57
C LEU A 427 17.83 2.36 15.71
N CYS A 428 17.41 1.10 15.72
CA CYS A 428 18.14 -0.03 15.13
C CYS A 428 17.85 -0.31 13.65
N GLY A 429 16.72 0.15 13.10
CA GLY A 429 16.34 -0.14 11.72
C GLY A 429 14.94 0.34 11.33
N SER A 430 14.46 -0.09 10.15
CA SER A 430 13.11 0.21 9.67
C SER A 430 12.10 -0.89 10.02
N GLY A 431 10.85 -0.49 10.27
CA GLY A 431 9.76 -1.38 10.67
C GLY A 431 9.30 -2.32 9.56
N LEU A 432 8.32 -3.16 9.91
CA LEU A 432 7.80 -4.23 9.06
C LEU A 432 7.34 -3.74 7.68
N TYR A 433 6.54 -2.68 7.65
CA TYR A 433 5.90 -2.17 6.45
C TYR A 433 6.87 -1.36 5.59
N ASP A 434 7.65 -0.46 6.18
CA ASP A 434 8.64 0.34 5.45
C ASP A 434 9.74 -0.52 4.83
N SER A 435 10.15 -1.57 5.53
CA SER A 435 11.09 -2.55 4.98
C SER A 435 10.49 -3.32 3.80
N ALA A 436 9.19 -3.62 3.83
CA ALA A 436 8.49 -4.25 2.71
C ALA A 436 8.36 -3.30 1.51
N ILE A 437 8.10 -2.00 1.72
CA ILE A 437 8.09 -0.97 0.68
C ILE A 437 9.45 -0.90 -0.01
N LYS A 438 10.54 -0.80 0.76
CA LYS A 438 11.93 -0.81 0.24
C LYS A 438 12.22 -2.08 -0.55
N ALA A 439 11.84 -3.24 -0.02
CA ALA A 439 12.04 -4.52 -0.68
C ALA A 439 11.26 -4.65 -1.99
N LYS A 440 10.08 -4.02 -2.11
CA LYS A 440 9.26 -3.98 -3.34
C LYS A 440 9.67 -2.84 -4.29
N LYS A 441 10.59 -1.96 -3.90
CA LYS A 441 11.02 -0.77 -4.65
C LYS A 441 9.87 0.16 -5.03
N LEU A 442 8.80 0.21 -4.23
CA LEU A 442 7.66 1.06 -4.51
C LEU A 442 8.06 2.55 -4.48
N PRO A 443 7.43 3.42 -5.29
CA PRO A 443 7.59 4.87 -5.23
C PRO A 443 7.03 5.40 -3.92
N TYR A 444 7.90 5.46 -2.91
CA TYR A 444 7.60 5.95 -1.57
C TYR A 444 8.68 6.95 -1.19
N LEU A 445 8.22 8.14 -0.79
CA LEU A 445 9.07 9.16 -0.19
C LEU A 445 9.30 8.75 1.26
N PRO A 446 10.52 8.40 1.70
CA PRO A 446 10.74 7.93 3.05
C PRO A 446 10.71 9.09 4.05
N ASP A 447 10.05 8.89 5.18
CA ASP A 447 10.04 9.89 6.24
C ASP A 447 11.48 10.15 6.71
N MET A 448 11.86 11.42 6.70
CA MET A 448 13.21 11.85 7.06
C MET A 448 13.29 12.03 8.57
N LEU A 449 13.89 11.06 9.26
CA LEU A 449 14.32 11.26 10.64
C LEU A 449 15.44 12.32 10.63
N PRO A 450 15.42 13.32 11.54
CA PRO A 450 16.44 14.39 11.65
C PRO A 450 17.90 13.95 11.87
N ARG A 451 18.21 12.65 11.80
CA ARG A 451 19.50 12.08 12.22
C ARG A 451 20.68 12.41 11.30
N ASN A 452 20.43 12.79 10.03
CA ASN A 452 21.48 13.19 9.11
C ASN A 452 21.55 14.71 9.00
N ASN A 453 22.56 15.33 9.63
CA ASN A 453 22.83 16.77 9.50
C ASN A 453 22.96 17.21 8.02
N ALA A 454 23.43 16.32 7.14
CA ALA A 454 23.53 16.55 5.70
C ALA A 454 22.20 16.88 5.00
N ILE A 455 21.05 16.52 5.59
CA ILE A 455 19.73 16.84 5.02
C ILE A 455 19.43 18.34 5.10
N TYR A 456 19.98 19.02 6.10
CA TYR A 456 19.80 20.47 6.28
C TYR A 456 20.69 21.30 5.35
N SER A 457 21.81 20.72 4.89
CA SER A 457 22.79 21.38 4.03
C SER A 457 22.55 21.18 2.53
N VAL A 458 21.59 20.36 2.12
CA VAL A 458 21.24 20.16 0.70
C VAL A 458 20.07 21.05 0.33
N TYR A 459 20.23 21.82 -0.73
CA TYR A 459 19.27 22.79 -1.23
C TYR A 459 18.64 22.32 -2.56
N VAL A 460 17.57 22.98 -3.00
CA VAL A 460 16.89 22.64 -4.26
C VAL A 460 17.83 22.74 -5.46
N GLU A 461 18.73 23.73 -5.44
CA GLU A 461 19.72 23.92 -6.50
C GLU A 461 20.62 22.71 -6.78
N ASP A 462 20.88 21.88 -5.76
CA ASP A 462 21.77 20.70 -5.86
C ASP A 462 21.14 19.53 -6.65
N PHE A 463 19.81 19.47 -6.75
CA PHE A 463 19.10 18.32 -7.32
C PHE A 463 17.97 18.66 -8.30
N MET A 464 17.70 19.94 -8.54
CA MET A 464 16.70 20.37 -9.53
C MET A 464 17.13 20.04 -10.96
N ILE A 465 16.16 19.78 -11.83
CA ILE A 465 16.41 19.66 -13.28
C ILE A 465 16.45 21.06 -13.87
N THR A 466 17.60 21.45 -14.40
CA THR A 466 17.83 22.76 -15.04
C THR A 466 17.38 22.82 -16.50
N ASP A 467 17.41 21.71 -17.23
CA ASP A 467 16.90 21.63 -18.61
C ASP A 467 15.37 21.53 -18.65
N VAL A 468 14.69 22.63 -18.34
CA VAL A 468 13.24 22.71 -18.33
C VAL A 468 12.72 23.02 -19.73
N LYS A 469 11.83 22.16 -20.24
CA LYS A 469 11.11 22.44 -21.49
C LYS A 469 9.91 23.35 -21.18
N TYR A 470 9.89 24.52 -21.79
CA TYR A 470 8.87 25.56 -21.56
C TYR A 470 8.13 25.93 -22.85
N ILE A 471 6.99 26.57 -22.69
CA ILE A 471 6.17 27.14 -23.76
C ILE A 471 6.11 28.65 -23.54
N TYR A 472 6.24 29.45 -24.59
CA TYR A 472 6.16 30.91 -24.50
C TYR A 472 5.02 31.47 -25.34
N HIS A 473 4.53 32.66 -25.00
CA HIS A 473 3.48 33.32 -25.79
C HIS A 473 3.93 33.58 -27.23
N GLY A 474 3.12 33.16 -28.20
CA GLY A 474 3.44 33.31 -29.63
C GLY A 474 4.37 32.23 -30.19
N MET A 475 4.64 31.14 -29.47
CA MET A 475 5.34 29.98 -30.03
C MET A 475 4.60 29.43 -31.26
N PRO A 476 5.27 29.16 -32.39
CA PRO A 476 4.63 28.60 -33.57
C PRO A 476 4.17 27.16 -33.32
N PHE A 477 3.04 26.78 -33.92
CA PHE A 477 2.45 25.44 -33.76
C PHE A 477 3.41 24.31 -34.18
N GLU A 478 4.29 24.55 -35.15
CA GLU A 478 5.34 23.60 -35.56
C GLU A 478 6.30 23.27 -34.41
N GLN A 479 6.84 24.29 -33.75
CA GLN A 479 7.73 24.12 -32.63
C GLN A 479 7.02 23.47 -31.44
N LEU A 480 5.76 23.87 -31.17
CA LEU A 480 4.94 23.25 -30.13
C LEU A 480 4.72 21.76 -30.40
N LYS A 481 4.41 21.37 -31.65
CA LYS A 481 4.22 19.97 -32.04
C LYS A 481 5.51 19.17 -31.91
N ASN A 482 6.65 19.74 -32.31
CA ASN A 482 7.95 19.09 -32.15
C ASN A 482 8.29 18.90 -30.67
N LEU A 483 8.10 19.93 -29.84
CA LEU A 483 8.29 19.86 -28.39
C LEU A 483 7.42 18.77 -27.74
N LEU A 484 6.16 18.64 -28.16
CA LEU A 484 5.28 17.57 -27.69
C LEU A 484 5.68 16.18 -28.20
N LYS A 485 6.19 16.06 -29.43
CA LYS A 485 6.65 14.79 -30.01
C LYS A 485 7.92 14.28 -29.33
N ASP A 486 8.88 15.17 -29.08
CA ASP A 486 10.16 14.84 -28.46
C ASP A 486 9.96 14.46 -26.99
N ASN A 487 9.04 15.15 -26.30
CA ASN A 487 8.83 14.99 -24.87
C ASN A 487 7.53 14.25 -24.52
N LYS A 488 7.42 12.97 -24.91
CA LYS A 488 6.21 12.15 -24.67
C LYS A 488 5.87 11.90 -23.19
N LYS A 489 6.86 12.00 -22.30
CA LYS A 489 6.71 11.65 -20.87
C LYS A 489 6.19 12.82 -20.00
N ILE A 490 6.31 14.06 -20.48
CA ILE A 490 5.94 15.26 -19.70
C ILE A 490 4.42 15.46 -19.75
N LYS A 491 3.80 15.62 -18.58
CA LYS A 491 2.33 15.78 -18.45
C LYS A 491 1.86 17.22 -18.48
N SER A 492 2.65 18.14 -17.95
CA SER A 492 2.37 19.57 -17.87
C SER A 492 3.62 20.36 -18.25
N PHE A 493 3.41 21.46 -18.95
CA PHE A 493 4.48 22.36 -19.39
C PHE A 493 4.30 23.73 -18.72
N PRO A 494 5.39 24.37 -18.26
CA PRO A 494 5.34 25.74 -17.79
C PRO A 494 5.13 26.70 -18.96
N LEU A 495 4.20 27.64 -18.77
CA LEU A 495 4.00 28.77 -19.66
C LEU A 495 4.87 29.94 -19.15
N VAL A 496 5.73 30.46 -20.01
CA VAL A 496 6.58 31.61 -19.74
C VAL A 496 6.19 32.79 -20.63
N ASN A 497 6.51 34.00 -20.19
CA ASN A 497 6.23 35.21 -20.97
C ASN A 497 7.05 35.24 -22.27
N ASN A 498 8.37 35.20 -22.15
CA ASN A 498 9.30 35.31 -23.27
C ASN A 498 10.48 34.34 -23.10
N PRO A 499 11.10 33.89 -24.22
CA PRO A 499 12.22 32.95 -24.18
C PRO A 499 13.48 33.53 -23.52
N VAL A 500 13.63 34.86 -23.48
CA VAL A 500 14.79 35.54 -22.86
C VAL A 500 14.60 35.73 -21.35
N ARG A 501 13.42 36.22 -20.93
CA ARG A 501 13.17 36.56 -19.52
C ARG A 501 12.75 35.35 -18.67
N LEU A 502 12.19 34.31 -19.29
CA LEU A 502 11.76 33.06 -18.66
C LEU A 502 10.87 33.26 -17.41
N ILE A 503 10.08 34.33 -17.35
CA ILE A 503 9.16 34.57 -16.23
C ILE A 503 8.01 33.56 -16.30
N LEU A 504 7.78 32.81 -15.23
CA LEU A 504 6.72 31.81 -15.15
C LEU A 504 5.35 32.50 -15.00
N LEU A 505 4.45 32.27 -15.95
CA LEU A 505 3.08 32.80 -15.94
C LEU A 505 2.07 31.76 -15.44
N GLY A 506 2.35 30.47 -15.63
CA GLY A 506 1.44 29.40 -15.25
C GLY A 506 1.89 28.05 -15.77
N SER A 507 0.99 27.06 -15.76
CA SER A 507 1.24 25.77 -16.39
C SER A 507 0.05 25.28 -17.21
N ILE A 508 0.32 24.56 -18.30
CA ILE A 508 -0.68 24.02 -19.21
C ILE A 508 -0.52 22.50 -19.28
N GLN A 509 -1.64 21.77 -19.23
CA GLN A 509 -1.64 20.32 -19.37
C GLN A 509 -1.41 19.92 -20.83
N ARG A 510 -0.68 18.83 -21.05
CA ARG A 510 -0.39 18.27 -22.37
C ARG A 510 -1.66 18.01 -23.19
N LEU A 511 -2.72 17.49 -22.57
CA LEU A 511 -3.97 17.18 -23.24
C LEU A 511 -4.61 18.42 -23.88
N GLN A 512 -4.56 19.57 -23.20
CA GLN A 512 -5.10 20.81 -23.73
C GLN A 512 -4.27 21.35 -24.89
N LEU A 513 -2.94 21.16 -24.86
CA LEU A 513 -2.07 21.52 -25.98
C LEU A 513 -2.32 20.66 -27.22
N ILE A 514 -2.60 19.36 -27.00
CA ILE A 514 -2.99 18.44 -28.09
C ILE A 514 -4.33 18.88 -28.68
N GLU A 515 -5.32 19.15 -27.84
CA GLU A 515 -6.63 19.65 -28.28
C GLU A 515 -6.51 20.98 -29.04
N LEU A 516 -5.63 21.88 -28.60
CA LEU A 516 -5.35 23.15 -29.28
C LEU A 516 -4.74 22.93 -30.68
N ILE A 517 -3.81 21.98 -30.83
CA ILE A 517 -3.27 21.61 -32.15
C ILE A 517 -4.35 20.95 -33.02
N GLU A 518 -5.17 20.07 -32.45
CA GLU A 518 -6.28 19.42 -33.16
C GLU A 518 -7.36 20.41 -33.59
N ARG A 519 -7.62 21.47 -32.83
CA ARG A 519 -8.53 22.55 -33.26
C ARG A 519 -7.97 23.32 -34.45
N GLN A 520 -6.65 23.52 -34.52
CA GLN A 520 -6.03 24.27 -35.60
C GLN A 520 -5.86 23.46 -36.90
N VAL A 521 -5.48 22.18 -36.79
CA VAL A 521 -5.08 21.33 -37.93
C VAL A 521 -6.05 20.16 -38.17
N GLY A 522 -6.99 19.93 -37.26
CA GLY A 522 -7.88 18.78 -37.30
C GLY A 522 -8.85 18.80 -38.47
N LYS A 523 -9.50 17.65 -38.67
CA LYS A 523 -10.46 17.42 -39.77
C LYS A 523 -11.57 18.47 -39.83
N HIS A 524 -12.08 18.92 -38.69
CA HIS A 524 -13.15 19.90 -38.64
C HIS A 524 -12.73 21.27 -39.18
N ARG A 525 -11.51 21.73 -38.86
CA ARG A 525 -10.98 23.00 -39.38
C ARG A 525 -10.66 22.92 -40.87
N ARG A 526 -10.15 21.76 -41.34
CA ARG A 526 -9.95 21.50 -42.78
C ARG A 526 -11.25 21.60 -43.59
N LEU A 527 -12.35 21.12 -43.03
CA LEU A 527 -13.68 21.21 -43.65
C LEU A 527 -14.25 22.64 -43.65
N GLN A 528 -13.99 23.41 -42.60
CA GLN A 528 -14.36 24.84 -42.57
C GLN A 528 -13.62 25.61 -43.66
N GLU A 529 -12.32 25.36 -43.83
CA GLU A 529 -11.53 26.02 -44.87
C GLU A 529 -12.08 25.70 -46.28
N LEU A 530 -12.44 24.44 -46.55
CA LEU A 530 -13.05 24.07 -47.84
C LEU A 530 -14.38 24.79 -48.06
N ASN A 531 -15.21 24.93 -47.02
CA ASN A 531 -16.46 25.66 -47.12
C ASN A 531 -16.23 27.17 -47.35
N GLU A 532 -15.21 27.75 -46.71
CA GLU A 532 -14.79 29.14 -46.90
C GLU A 532 -14.24 29.37 -48.32
N GLU A 533 -13.42 28.44 -48.84
CA GLU A 533 -12.94 28.45 -50.23
C GLU A 533 -14.10 28.34 -51.23
N GLU A 534 -15.05 27.42 -51.03
CA GLU A 534 -16.25 27.30 -51.87
C GLU A 534 -17.08 28.59 -51.86
N GLN A 535 -17.27 29.21 -50.70
CA GLN A 535 -18.00 30.49 -50.58
C GLN A 535 -17.26 31.65 -51.26
N ASN A 536 -15.93 31.70 -51.15
CA ASN A 536 -15.11 32.70 -51.82
C ASN A 536 -15.08 32.51 -53.34
N GLU A 537 -15.10 31.27 -53.82
CA GLU A 537 -15.24 30.94 -55.25
C GLU A 537 -16.59 31.40 -55.80
N LEU A 538 -17.67 31.24 -55.02
CA LEU A 538 -19.01 31.72 -55.36
C LEU A 538 -19.12 33.26 -55.41
N GLN A 539 -18.24 33.98 -54.72
CA GLN A 539 -18.22 35.45 -54.67
C GLN A 539 -17.33 36.11 -55.72
N LYS A 540 -16.49 35.36 -56.45
CA LYS A 540 -15.67 35.93 -57.54
C LYS A 540 -16.56 36.30 -58.75
N PRO A 541 -16.40 37.51 -59.33
CA PRO A 541 -17.09 37.85 -60.57
C PRO A 541 -16.60 36.91 -61.69
N LYS A 542 -17.54 36.24 -62.37
CA LYS A 542 -17.21 35.39 -63.53
C LYS A 542 -16.70 36.28 -64.66
N SER A 543 -15.40 36.25 -64.93
CA SER A 543 -14.83 36.80 -66.15
C SER A 543 -15.16 35.87 -67.32
N ASP A 544 -15.93 36.37 -68.29
CA ASP A 544 -16.18 35.72 -69.57
C ASP A 544 -14.86 35.56 -70.35
N GLN A 545 -14.25 34.38 -70.30
CA GLN A 545 -13.25 33.98 -71.29
C GLN A 545 -13.05 32.46 -71.24
N PHE A 546 -13.68 31.79 -72.20
CA PHE A 546 -13.18 30.70 -73.06
C PHE A 546 -14.33 29.79 -73.49
N LYS A 547 -14.93 30.11 -74.64
CA LYS A 547 -15.57 29.13 -75.52
C LYS A 547 -14.48 28.56 -76.41
N THR A 548 -14.24 27.25 -76.38
CA THR A 548 -13.58 26.56 -77.50
C THR A 548 -14.20 25.17 -77.65
N GLN A 549 -14.46 24.86 -78.92
CA GLN A 549 -15.26 23.76 -79.46
C GLN A 549 -14.58 22.38 -79.37
N ASP A 550 -15.43 21.37 -79.53
CA ASP A 550 -15.22 19.93 -79.59
C ASP A 550 -14.08 19.46 -80.50
N VAL A 551 -13.31 18.43 -80.09
CA VAL A 551 -12.82 17.33 -80.96
C VAL A 551 -12.61 16.06 -80.11
N ALA A 552 -13.19 14.96 -80.57
CA ALA A 552 -13.09 13.59 -80.03
C ALA A 552 -11.80 12.86 -80.45
N ASN A 553 -11.32 11.94 -79.57
CA ASN A 553 -10.85 10.56 -79.86
C ASN A 553 -9.60 10.14 -79.06
N SER A 554 -9.76 9.03 -78.31
CA SER A 554 -8.86 7.85 -78.21
C SER A 554 -9.27 7.07 -76.94
N SER A 555 -10.17 6.08 -77.04
CA SER A 555 -9.95 4.66 -77.38
C SER A 555 -9.57 3.77 -76.19
N GLU A 556 -10.11 2.54 -76.23
CA GLU A 556 -9.86 1.34 -75.40
C GLU A 556 -10.86 1.11 -74.26
N SER A 557 -11.95 0.33 -74.44
CA SER A 557 -12.13 -1.09 -74.85
C SER A 557 -12.35 -1.99 -73.63
N SER A 558 -13.56 -2.55 -73.52
CA SER A 558 -13.83 -4.00 -73.45
C SER A 558 -15.22 -4.24 -72.84
N ASP A 559 -16.18 -4.49 -73.73
CA ASP A 559 -17.24 -5.52 -73.69
C ASP A 559 -17.74 -6.03 -72.33
N ASP A 560 -19.05 -5.89 -72.10
CA ASP A 560 -19.92 -7.06 -72.25
C ASP A 560 -21.41 -6.66 -72.36
N ASN A 561 -22.06 -7.32 -73.31
CA ASN A 561 -23.44 -7.17 -73.75
C ASN A 561 -24.47 -7.43 -72.63
N PHE A 562 -25.59 -6.68 -72.62
CA PHE A 562 -26.92 -7.29 -72.63
C PHE A 562 -28.03 -6.30 -73.02
N THR A 563 -29.02 -6.86 -73.70
CA THR A 563 -29.99 -6.26 -74.62
C THR A 563 -31.21 -5.60 -73.94
N TYR A 564 -31.84 -4.69 -74.70
CA TYR A 564 -33.28 -4.41 -74.76
C TYR A 564 -33.90 -3.35 -73.81
N ASN A 565 -34.40 -2.30 -74.45
CA ASN A 565 -35.41 -1.32 -74.02
C ASN A 565 -36.77 -1.81 -74.58
N PRO A 566 -38.01 -1.46 -74.13
CA PRO A 566 -38.42 -0.39 -73.22
C PRO A 566 -39.63 -0.74 -72.29
N ALA A 567 -40.19 0.28 -71.63
CA ALA A 567 -41.59 0.45 -71.20
C ALA A 567 -41.88 0.52 -69.69
N TYR A 568 -42.64 1.58 -69.34
CA TYR A 568 -43.36 1.85 -68.07
C TYR A 568 -42.53 2.17 -66.81
N GLU A 569 -42.43 3.45 -66.44
CA GLU A 569 -43.34 4.08 -65.46
C GLU A 569 -42.78 5.40 -64.91
N ALA A 570 -43.63 6.42 -64.92
CA ALA A 570 -43.36 7.71 -64.31
C ALA A 570 -43.39 7.61 -62.77
N ARG A 571 -42.35 8.15 -62.11
CA ARG A 571 -42.44 8.68 -60.74
C ARG A 571 -41.61 9.95 -60.59
N PRO A 572 -42.08 10.94 -59.81
CA PRO A 572 -41.45 12.24 -59.68
C PRO A 572 -40.05 12.09 -59.09
N LYS A 573 -39.07 12.79 -59.69
CA LYS A 573 -37.72 12.87 -59.13
C LYS A 573 -37.82 13.43 -57.71
N SER A 574 -37.60 12.57 -56.73
CA SER A 574 -37.29 13.01 -55.37
C SER A 574 -36.13 13.99 -55.45
N VAL A 575 -36.32 15.17 -54.83
CA VAL A 575 -35.25 16.13 -54.61
C VAL A 575 -34.28 15.48 -53.62
N LYS A 576 -33.33 14.71 -54.14
CA LYS A 576 -32.13 14.37 -53.40
C LYS A 576 -31.32 15.67 -53.32
N LEU A 577 -31.31 16.28 -52.13
CA LEU A 577 -30.25 17.20 -51.74
C LEU A 577 -28.92 16.56 -52.19
N PRO A 578 -28.00 17.31 -52.81
CA PRO A 578 -26.72 16.75 -53.20
C PRO A 578 -26.07 16.23 -51.92
N ASN A 579 -25.82 14.92 -51.85
CA ASN A 579 -24.83 14.38 -50.94
C ASN A 579 -23.51 15.02 -51.35
N LYS A 580 -23.18 16.17 -50.75
CA LYS A 580 -21.84 16.76 -50.82
C LYS A 580 -20.91 15.64 -50.34
N ARG A 581 -20.21 15.01 -51.27
CA ARG A 581 -19.08 14.14 -50.91
C ARG A 581 -18.15 15.03 -50.11
N VAL A 582 -17.98 14.70 -48.84
CA VAL A 582 -17.04 15.38 -47.95
C VAL A 582 -15.64 15.01 -48.43
N CYS A 583 -15.22 15.62 -49.55
CA CYS A 583 -13.89 15.46 -50.10
C CYS A 583 -12.96 16.28 -49.21
N ASP A 584 -12.14 15.59 -48.40
CA ASP A 584 -11.02 16.22 -47.70
C ASP A 584 -10.05 16.81 -48.75
N LEU A 585 -9.21 17.78 -48.36
CA LEU A 585 -8.24 18.37 -49.29
C LEU A 585 -7.40 17.28 -49.97
N SER A 586 -6.99 17.51 -51.22
CA SER A 586 -6.01 16.62 -51.87
C SER A 586 -4.75 16.48 -51.00
N PRO A 587 -4.07 15.31 -50.96
CA PRO A 587 -2.96 15.07 -50.03
C PRO A 587 -1.77 16.03 -50.21
N LYS A 588 -1.60 16.61 -51.41
CA LYS A 588 -0.60 17.65 -51.67
C LYS A 588 -1.05 19.01 -51.12
N THR A 589 -2.30 19.39 -51.37
CA THR A 589 -2.89 20.66 -50.87
C THR A 589 -2.98 20.65 -49.35
N GLN A 590 -3.38 19.52 -48.76
CA GLN A 590 -3.41 19.30 -47.33
C GLN A 590 -2.05 19.55 -46.69
N LYS A 591 -0.97 18.91 -47.18
CA LYS A 591 0.37 19.12 -46.61
C LYS A 591 0.82 20.58 -46.68
N ARG A 592 0.48 21.29 -47.74
CA ARG A 592 0.83 22.71 -47.91
C ARG A 592 0.03 23.60 -46.96
N TRP A 593 -1.27 23.36 -46.84
CA TRP A 593 -2.16 24.05 -45.90
C TRP A 593 -1.75 23.79 -44.44
N GLU A 594 -1.49 22.52 -44.08
CA GLU A 594 -1.03 22.15 -42.74
C GLU A 594 0.29 22.86 -42.40
N ARG A 595 1.25 22.91 -43.32
CA ARG A 595 2.49 23.67 -43.12
C ARG A 595 2.23 25.15 -42.85
N PHE A 596 1.33 25.77 -43.62
CA PHE A 596 0.98 27.17 -43.43
C PHE A 596 0.29 27.42 -42.08
N GLN A 597 -0.68 26.58 -41.69
CA GLN A 597 -1.35 26.71 -40.40
C GLN A 597 -0.39 26.46 -39.23
N MET A 598 0.60 25.58 -39.41
CA MET A 598 1.59 25.26 -38.39
C MET A 598 2.62 26.36 -38.15
N GLN A 599 2.80 27.29 -39.09
CA GLN A 599 3.65 28.47 -38.93
C GLN A 599 2.97 29.60 -38.15
N LYS A 600 1.64 29.57 -38.01
CA LYS A 600 0.92 30.58 -37.22
C LYS A 600 1.32 30.50 -35.73
N PRO A 601 1.31 31.63 -35.00
CA PRO A 601 1.54 31.63 -33.57
C PRO A 601 0.38 30.94 -32.83
N ALA A 602 0.70 30.14 -31.81
CA ALA A 602 -0.31 29.51 -30.97
C ALA A 602 -0.94 30.53 -30.00
N ASP A 603 -2.27 30.61 -29.99
CA ASP A 603 -3.01 31.40 -29.03
C ASP A 603 -3.43 30.55 -27.82
N PHE A 604 -2.72 30.72 -26.71
CA PHE A 604 -2.95 29.98 -25.47
C PHE A 604 -4.16 30.48 -24.66
N ARG A 605 -4.84 31.56 -25.07
CA ARG A 605 -6.07 32.03 -24.40
C ARG A 605 -7.22 31.02 -24.49
N LEU A 606 -7.18 30.17 -25.51
CA LEU A 606 -8.14 29.08 -25.70
C LEU A 606 -7.88 27.87 -24.79
N CYS A 607 -6.73 27.82 -24.12
CA CYS A 607 -6.39 26.77 -23.16
C CYS A 607 -6.72 27.19 -21.72
N HIS A 608 -7.01 26.20 -20.87
CA HIS A 608 -7.19 26.44 -19.45
C HIS A 608 -5.82 26.45 -18.75
N ILE A 609 -5.30 27.66 -18.56
CA ILE A 609 -4.03 27.90 -17.88
C ILE A 609 -4.25 27.78 -16.37
N ASP A 610 -3.40 26.98 -15.69
CA ASP A 610 -3.27 27.04 -14.24
C ASP A 610 -2.35 28.22 -13.88
N PRO A 611 -2.89 29.33 -13.32
CA PRO A 611 -2.13 30.57 -13.10
C PRO A 611 -1.19 30.50 -11.89
N ALA A 612 -1.38 29.53 -11.00
CA ALA A 612 -0.63 29.44 -9.75
C ALA A 612 -0.06 28.04 -9.51
N PRO A 613 0.79 27.53 -10.43
CA PRO A 613 1.46 26.27 -10.18
C PRO A 613 2.41 26.42 -8.98
N PHE A 614 2.63 25.33 -8.23
CA PHE A 614 3.49 25.36 -7.05
C PHE A 614 4.92 25.79 -7.40
N GLN A 615 5.40 26.83 -6.71
CA GLN A 615 6.73 27.40 -6.88
C GLN A 615 7.61 27.11 -5.65
N LEU A 616 8.89 26.85 -5.89
CA LEU A 616 9.93 26.68 -4.88
C LEU A 616 11.04 27.70 -5.11
N VAL A 617 11.62 28.18 -4.02
CA VAL A 617 12.83 29.00 -4.06
C VAL A 617 14.05 28.08 -4.12
N GLU A 618 15.06 28.45 -4.92
CA GLU A 618 16.29 27.65 -5.14
C GLU A 618 17.04 27.29 -3.84
N ARG A 619 17.04 28.18 -2.83
CA ARG A 619 17.67 27.96 -1.53
C ARG A 619 16.75 27.30 -0.48
N THR A 620 15.67 26.68 -0.91
CA THR A 620 14.83 25.89 0.00
C THR A 620 15.57 24.60 0.35
N SER A 621 15.66 24.24 1.63
CA SER A 621 16.32 23.01 2.05
C SER A 621 15.52 21.77 1.66
N LEU A 622 16.21 20.64 1.44
CA LEU A 622 15.62 19.36 1.08
C LEU A 622 14.51 18.91 2.06
N LEU A 623 14.69 19.17 3.36
CA LEU A 623 13.67 18.88 4.38
C LEU A 623 12.39 19.67 4.15
N LYS A 624 12.49 20.99 3.90
CA LYS A 624 11.34 21.86 3.65
C LYS A 624 10.61 21.45 2.38
N VAL A 625 11.35 21.15 1.31
CA VAL A 625 10.78 20.66 0.05
C VAL A 625 10.03 19.35 0.26
N HIS A 626 10.63 18.40 0.99
CA HIS A 626 9.97 17.16 1.34
C HIS A 626 8.68 17.37 2.14
N SER A 627 8.71 18.23 3.16
CA SER A 627 7.52 18.57 3.92
C SER A 627 6.44 19.19 3.05
N LEU A 628 6.77 20.10 2.13
CA LEU A 628 5.83 20.69 1.18
C LEU A 628 5.21 19.64 0.24
N PHE A 629 6.03 18.79 -0.36
CA PHE A 629 5.55 17.70 -1.23
C PHE A 629 4.64 16.72 -0.47
N SER A 630 4.98 16.42 0.78
CA SER A 630 4.21 15.50 1.63
C SER A 630 2.90 16.10 2.14
N LEU A 631 2.90 17.37 2.53
CA LEU A 631 1.75 18.10 3.08
C LEU A 631 0.71 18.40 2.01
N VAL A 632 1.18 18.94 0.89
CA VAL A 632 0.30 19.37 -0.20
C VAL A 632 -0.07 18.21 -1.12
N GLY A 633 0.76 17.17 -1.18
CA GLY A 633 0.55 16.03 -2.07
C GLY A 633 0.83 16.35 -3.54
N ILE A 634 1.76 17.28 -3.81
CA ILE A 634 2.17 17.62 -5.17
C ILE A 634 3.17 16.62 -5.75
N ASN A 635 3.09 16.44 -7.07
CA ASN A 635 4.01 15.56 -7.82
C ASN A 635 5.18 16.32 -8.45
N THR A 636 4.98 17.61 -8.75
CA THR A 636 5.91 18.48 -9.48
C THR A 636 5.80 19.90 -8.92
N ALA A 637 6.93 20.57 -8.78
CA ALA A 637 7.02 21.98 -8.45
C ALA A 637 8.03 22.67 -9.37
N TYR A 638 7.75 23.91 -9.74
CA TYR A 638 8.66 24.74 -10.52
C TYR A 638 9.58 25.50 -9.57
N VAL A 639 10.86 25.61 -9.92
CA VAL A 639 11.85 26.37 -9.15
C VAL A 639 12.00 27.73 -9.81
N THR A 640 11.78 28.79 -9.03
CA THR A 640 11.85 30.17 -9.50
C THR A 640 12.76 31.03 -8.63
N THR A 641 13.48 31.96 -9.28
CA THR A 641 14.25 33.00 -8.60
C THR A 641 13.84 34.34 -9.19
N ILE A 642 13.25 35.20 -8.35
CA ILE A 642 12.68 36.49 -8.77
C ILE A 642 11.68 36.29 -9.94
N GLY A 643 10.87 35.22 -9.87
CA GLY A 643 9.85 34.88 -10.88
C GLY A 643 10.39 34.23 -12.17
N ARG A 644 11.71 34.16 -12.37
CA ARG A 644 12.31 33.44 -13.50
C ARG A 644 12.32 31.94 -13.25
N LEU A 645 11.88 31.16 -14.22
CA LEU A 645 11.91 29.71 -14.21
C LEU A 645 13.36 29.21 -14.41
N ILE A 646 13.89 28.50 -13.41
CA ILE A 646 15.25 27.97 -13.44
C ILE A 646 15.23 26.44 -13.52
N GLY A 647 14.28 25.82 -12.83
CA GLY A 647 14.28 24.37 -12.70
C GLY A 647 12.90 23.78 -12.46
N VAL A 648 12.86 22.46 -12.50
CA VAL A 648 11.70 21.66 -12.06
C VAL A 648 12.18 20.59 -11.10
N VAL A 649 11.41 20.40 -10.03
CA VAL A 649 11.57 19.28 -9.10
C VAL A 649 10.33 18.40 -9.21
N SER A 650 10.52 17.12 -9.50
CA SER A 650 9.46 16.12 -9.33
C SER A 650 9.75 15.20 -8.15
N LEU A 651 8.74 14.42 -7.76
CA LEU A 651 8.85 13.41 -6.71
C LEU A 651 9.98 12.40 -6.97
N LYS A 652 10.31 12.15 -8.24
CA LYS A 652 11.40 11.26 -8.64
C LYS A 652 12.76 11.81 -8.23
N GLU A 653 13.05 13.07 -8.56
CA GLU A 653 14.32 13.72 -8.22
C GLU A 653 14.43 13.91 -6.72
N LEU A 654 13.34 14.30 -6.06
CA LEU A 654 13.30 14.41 -4.60
C LEU A 654 13.65 13.08 -3.91
N ARG A 655 13.11 11.96 -4.41
CA ARG A 655 13.43 10.62 -3.88
C ARG A 655 14.89 10.25 -4.12
N GLN A 656 15.42 10.58 -5.30
CA GLN A 656 16.82 10.33 -5.64
C GLN A 656 17.74 11.14 -4.73
N ALA A 657 17.49 12.43 -4.55
CA ALA A 657 18.23 13.30 -3.64
C ALA A 657 18.27 12.73 -2.21
N ILE A 658 17.12 12.27 -1.67
CA ILE A 658 17.09 11.64 -0.33
C ILE A 658 17.91 10.34 -0.29
N SER A 659 17.89 9.55 -1.36
CA SER A 659 18.70 8.33 -1.46
C SER A 659 20.19 8.66 -1.51
N ASP A 660 20.55 9.69 -2.27
CA ASP A 660 21.94 10.10 -2.48
C ASP A 660 22.52 10.70 -1.20
N VAL A 661 21.76 11.52 -0.48
CA VAL A 661 22.11 12.01 0.88
C VAL A 661 22.28 10.86 1.86
N LYS A 662 21.42 9.84 1.82
CA LYS A 662 21.56 8.64 2.69
C LYS A 662 22.78 7.79 2.32
N SER A 663 23.19 7.81 1.06
CA SER A 663 24.40 7.11 0.59
C SER A 663 25.68 7.91 0.75
N GLY A 664 25.60 9.17 1.19
CA GLY A 664 26.73 10.09 1.30
C GLY A 664 27.24 10.64 -0.04
N LYS A 665 26.52 10.43 -1.15
CA LYS A 665 26.88 10.97 -2.49
C LYS A 665 26.57 12.44 -2.65
N LEU A 666 25.54 12.92 -1.95
CA LEU A 666 25.11 14.31 -1.94
C LEU A 666 25.36 14.86 -0.54
N THR A 667 26.43 15.62 -0.41
CA THR A 667 26.77 16.43 0.76
C THR A 667 26.80 17.88 0.30
N GLY A 668 26.22 18.81 1.08
CA GLY A 668 26.04 20.23 0.73
C GLY A 668 27.32 21.05 0.51
N HIS A 669 28.44 20.41 0.18
CA HIS A 669 29.78 20.98 0.08
C HIS A 669 30.58 20.52 -1.14
N ASN A 670 29.96 20.02 -2.21
CA ASN A 670 30.68 19.80 -3.48
C ASN A 670 30.92 21.09 -4.30
N ILE A 671 30.73 22.28 -3.70
CA ILE A 671 31.00 23.57 -4.33
C ILE A 671 31.78 24.44 -3.35
N SER A 672 33.09 24.21 -3.24
CA SER A 672 34.06 25.21 -2.72
C SER A 672 35.53 24.94 -3.07
N ILE A 673 35.88 23.85 -3.78
CA ILE A 673 37.30 23.51 -4.06
C ILE A 673 37.73 23.79 -5.52
N ILE A 674 36.92 24.46 -6.35
CA ILE A 674 37.31 24.77 -7.76
C ILE A 674 37.46 26.29 -8.02
N VAL A 675 37.51 27.14 -6.99
CA VAL A 675 37.72 28.60 -7.17
C VAL A 675 38.92 29.12 -6.35
N SER A 676 39.95 28.30 -6.15
CA SER A 676 41.20 28.77 -5.54
C SER A 676 42.43 28.00 -6.05
N GLU A 677 42.62 27.99 -7.36
CA GLU A 677 43.91 27.63 -7.98
C GLU A 677 44.29 28.53 -9.18
N GLU A 678 43.66 29.70 -9.32
CA GLU A 678 44.12 30.77 -10.23
C GLU A 678 44.12 32.13 -9.52
N THR A 679 45.03 32.26 -8.55
CA THR A 679 45.73 33.49 -8.12
C THR A 679 46.98 33.03 -7.38
#